data_AF-A0A831SX02-F1
#
_entry.id   AF-A0A831SX02-F1
#
_cell.length_a   1.000
_cell.length_b   1.000
_cell.length_c   1.000
_cell.angle_alpha   90.00
_cell.angle_beta   90.00
_cell.angle_gamma   90.00
#
_symmetry.space_group_name_H-M   'P 1'
#
loop_
_entity.id
_entity.type
_entity.pdbx_description
1 polymer ?
#
loop_
_entity_poly.entity_id
_entity_poly.type
_entity_poly.pdbx_seq_one_letter_code
_entity_poly.pdbx_strand_id
1 'polypeptide(L)'
;MRSIDDLLIQIPPEDVLRDLDPLLDANEEILVSLRCRSPKGSWLVISERQILLWQGGRQGPHMRRLARSKCRYVEAGRIEFADLQLKLPRRRGLTQFIVRLCQSEPPRRLAIAGRLHLNCNPGEAANFLARSAELRPHYRTLCDLAWAQMQAGDRAAAIASAEEASRLNKTDSAENYCLLARLYSADPSTRGRARQAAYEAVLRRPSSFDDLNLIESLIKFDSDPVALGYLHLSRAVAYNGLPRRNGPFSHDGDCYAIAEANISRIVERNLHAAVDQARKIRSRGEREKLLAALCADFPDFNPAFEELKAIALDYEQHGELARAMRLCERLTNWRPEESELILRYGLIAERVGDGATARRQYYRLLTLNPYDWRALSGLASVYSTSRMLNHWAPRIGEVFSTLSSVHSSEIQDKLCLKFNLISDADYKTSIRIEETSPLPSVRPSWSIGRPIKASGKFSEIDPERFPRVAHIVNRVARDLIGIEPPAVYSLYSEESGVSAREPSGFGLFIAWPHLSFKEQRYLTLREFLFLAAGQLELIKSELLRRDQERGNESKKKAGPLSRFFAPSEERRLMERRMWQSIAASDRLGLLACNDLKSAISALFKVSPHPPELLCQVQQNGLASVLDQRDSRGRFLYWELRWRIGELIRFWISEEYAPLRQRITRSSSELKELAPV
;
A
#
# COMPACT_ATOMS: atom_id res chain seq x y z
N MET A 1 -36.50 -44.63 -9.05
CA MET A 1 -35.07 -44.40 -9.38
C MET A 1 -34.48 -45.73 -9.81
N ARG A 2 -33.91 -45.85 -11.01
CA ARG A 2 -33.16 -47.07 -11.41
C ARG A 2 -31.74 -47.00 -10.84
N SER A 3 -31.16 -48.15 -10.47
CA SER A 3 -29.79 -48.24 -9.94
C SER A 3 -28.79 -47.82 -11.02
N ILE A 4 -27.65 -47.25 -10.61
CA ILE A 4 -26.52 -46.94 -11.50
C ILE A 4 -25.93 -48.20 -12.16
N ASP A 5 -26.20 -49.38 -11.59
CA ASP A 5 -25.75 -50.66 -12.15
C ASP A 5 -26.39 -50.95 -13.52
N ASP A 6 -27.62 -50.46 -13.77
CA ASP A 6 -28.31 -50.64 -15.07
C ASP A 6 -27.71 -49.78 -16.19
N LEU A 7 -26.86 -48.80 -15.85
CA LEU A 7 -26.34 -47.80 -16.79
C LEU A 7 -24.93 -48.09 -17.30
N LEU A 8 -24.21 -49.06 -16.72
CA LEU A 8 -22.81 -49.33 -17.03
C LEU A 8 -22.53 -50.68 -17.72
N ILE A 9 -23.53 -51.56 -17.89
CA ILE A 9 -23.31 -52.95 -18.36
C ILE A 9 -23.39 -53.12 -19.90
N GLN A 10 -23.68 -52.09 -20.70
CA GLN A 10 -23.92 -52.29 -22.15
C GLN A 10 -23.13 -51.37 -23.08
N ILE A 11 -21.80 -51.28 -22.92
CA ILE A 11 -20.95 -50.69 -23.97
C ILE A 11 -19.69 -51.56 -24.14
N PRO A 12 -19.42 -52.13 -25.32
CA PRO A 12 -18.14 -52.77 -25.62
C PRO A 12 -17.01 -51.73 -25.52
N PRO A 13 -15.84 -52.05 -24.94
CA PRO A 13 -14.72 -51.10 -24.79
C PRO A 13 -14.28 -50.43 -26.10
N GLU A 14 -14.52 -51.12 -27.22
CA GLU A 14 -14.09 -50.76 -28.57
C GLU A 14 -14.84 -49.55 -29.14
N ASP A 15 -16.09 -49.31 -28.72
CA ASP A 15 -16.92 -48.20 -29.21
C ASP A 15 -16.65 -46.87 -28.48
N VAL A 16 -16.01 -46.90 -27.30
CA VAL A 16 -15.65 -45.69 -26.54
C VAL A 16 -14.38 -45.04 -27.09
N LEU A 17 -13.52 -45.80 -27.78
CA LEU A 17 -12.21 -45.35 -28.23
C LEU A 17 -12.25 -44.54 -29.54
N ARG A 18 -13.26 -44.72 -30.41
CA ARG A 18 -13.36 -44.02 -31.71
C ARG A 18 -13.68 -42.52 -31.61
N ASP A 19 -14.29 -42.06 -30.52
CA ASP A 19 -14.72 -40.66 -30.35
C ASP A 19 -13.74 -39.79 -29.52
N LEU A 20 -12.61 -40.34 -29.07
CA LEU A 20 -11.68 -39.68 -28.15
C LEU A 20 -10.42 -39.08 -28.80
N ASP A 21 -10.07 -39.47 -30.03
CA ASP A 21 -8.79 -39.11 -30.65
C ASP A 21 -8.58 -37.60 -30.93
N PRO A 22 -9.58 -36.82 -31.37
CA PRO A 22 -9.36 -35.39 -31.67
C PRO A 22 -9.33 -34.45 -30.45
N LEU A 23 -9.60 -34.95 -29.24
CA LEU A 23 -9.76 -34.12 -28.03
C LEU A 23 -8.50 -34.08 -27.13
N LEU A 24 -7.52 -34.96 -27.37
CA LEU A 24 -6.34 -35.11 -26.51
C LEU A 24 -5.18 -34.17 -26.86
N ASP A 25 -5.15 -33.60 -28.08
CA ASP A 25 -3.99 -32.82 -28.55
C ASP A 25 -4.02 -31.31 -28.24
N ALA A 26 -5.13 -30.75 -27.73
CA ALA A 26 -5.31 -29.29 -27.67
C ALA A 26 -5.30 -28.67 -26.26
N ASN A 27 -5.27 -29.45 -25.17
CA ASN A 27 -5.22 -28.93 -23.80
C ASN A 27 -4.55 -29.94 -22.86
N GLU A 28 -3.41 -29.57 -22.29
CA GLU A 28 -2.57 -30.42 -21.42
C GLU A 28 -3.21 -30.84 -20.08
N GLU A 29 -4.45 -30.42 -19.78
CA GLU A 29 -5.09 -30.67 -18.49
C GLU A 29 -6.25 -31.69 -18.51
N ILE A 30 -6.75 -32.16 -19.66
CA ILE A 30 -7.94 -33.05 -19.70
C ILE A 30 -7.54 -34.44 -20.21
N LEU A 31 -7.62 -35.45 -19.33
CA LEU A 31 -7.14 -36.81 -19.62
C LEU A 31 -8.23 -37.72 -20.19
N VAL A 32 -9.44 -37.64 -19.65
CA VAL A 32 -10.58 -38.46 -20.12
C VAL A 32 -11.87 -37.67 -19.95
N SER A 33 -12.71 -37.67 -20.99
CA SER A 33 -14.10 -37.20 -20.91
C SER A 33 -15.04 -38.36 -21.23
N LEU A 34 -15.80 -38.83 -20.23
CA LEU A 34 -16.80 -39.89 -20.40
C LEU A 34 -18.20 -39.28 -20.39
N ARG A 35 -18.98 -39.56 -21.42
CA ARG A 35 -20.40 -39.23 -21.44
C ARG A 35 -21.16 -40.32 -20.68
N CYS A 36 -21.74 -39.98 -19.53
CA CYS A 36 -22.60 -40.90 -18.80
C CYS A 36 -24.01 -40.88 -19.41
N ARG A 37 -24.62 -42.05 -19.60
CA ARG A 37 -26.05 -42.14 -19.93
C ARG A 37 -26.87 -41.71 -18.71
N SER A 38 -27.11 -40.42 -18.56
CA SER A 38 -28.14 -39.90 -17.66
C SER A 38 -29.25 -39.23 -18.49
N PRO A 39 -30.50 -39.17 -17.99
CA PRO A 39 -31.59 -38.46 -18.68
C PRO A 39 -31.27 -36.99 -18.96
N LYS A 40 -30.32 -36.42 -18.20
CA LYS A 40 -29.84 -35.04 -18.31
C LYS A 40 -28.46 -34.93 -18.98
N GLY A 41 -27.92 -35.99 -19.58
CA GLY A 41 -26.63 -35.92 -20.31
C GLY A 41 -25.45 -35.48 -19.45
N SER A 42 -25.10 -36.28 -18.44
CA SER A 42 -23.98 -35.98 -17.55
C SER A 42 -22.63 -36.34 -18.17
N TRP A 43 -21.58 -35.60 -17.82
CA TRP A 43 -20.21 -35.85 -18.25
C TRP A 43 -19.30 -36.03 -17.04
N LEU A 44 -18.39 -37.00 -17.10
CA LEU A 44 -17.31 -37.18 -16.14
C LEU A 44 -16.02 -36.73 -16.83
N VAL A 45 -15.40 -35.67 -16.30
CA VAL A 45 -14.13 -35.14 -16.80
C VAL A 45 -13.06 -35.44 -15.77
N ILE A 46 -12.03 -36.19 -16.17
CA ILE A 46 -10.90 -36.56 -15.33
C ILE A 46 -9.69 -35.74 -15.79
N SER A 47 -9.11 -34.97 -14.87
CA SER A 47 -7.83 -34.26 -15.06
C SER A 47 -6.76 -34.79 -14.09
N GLU A 48 -5.52 -34.35 -14.26
CA GLU A 48 -4.41 -34.69 -13.35
C GLU A 48 -4.64 -34.23 -11.90
N ARG A 49 -5.55 -33.26 -11.68
CA ARG A 49 -5.80 -32.64 -10.38
C ARG A 49 -7.19 -32.91 -9.80
N GLN A 50 -8.18 -33.28 -10.61
CA GLN A 50 -9.56 -33.39 -10.15
C GLN A 50 -10.43 -34.29 -11.05
N ILE A 51 -11.50 -34.82 -10.48
CA ILE A 51 -12.59 -35.48 -11.21
C ILE A 51 -13.81 -34.56 -11.11
N LEU A 52 -14.30 -34.07 -12.25
CA LEU A 52 -15.47 -33.21 -12.33
C LEU A 52 -16.65 -34.00 -12.88
N LEU A 53 -17.75 -34.04 -12.13
CA LEU A 53 -19.02 -34.55 -12.62
C LEU A 53 -19.91 -33.37 -13.02
N TRP A 54 -20.13 -33.21 -14.33
CA TRP A 54 -20.97 -32.15 -14.87
C TRP A 54 -22.36 -32.68 -15.21
N GLN A 55 -23.42 -32.03 -14.71
CA GLN A 55 -24.81 -32.34 -15.05
C GLN A 55 -25.44 -31.16 -15.82
N GLY A 56 -25.55 -31.26 -17.14
CA GLY A 56 -26.06 -30.17 -17.98
C GLY A 56 -27.40 -30.49 -18.64
N GLY A 57 -28.47 -29.80 -18.23
CA GLY A 57 -29.76 -29.83 -18.94
C GLY A 57 -29.62 -29.36 -20.40
N ARG A 58 -30.40 -29.97 -21.30
CA ARG A 58 -30.40 -29.72 -22.76
C ARG A 58 -30.35 -28.23 -23.10
N GLN A 59 -29.31 -27.76 -23.81
CA GLN A 59 -29.39 -26.75 -24.91
C GLN A 59 -28.07 -26.65 -25.73
N GLY A 60 -28.19 -26.81 -27.06
CA GLY A 60 -27.58 -25.97 -28.12
C GLY A 60 -26.05 -25.88 -28.37
N PRO A 61 -25.60 -25.69 -29.64
CA PRO A 61 -24.21 -25.45 -30.05
C PRO A 61 -23.51 -24.23 -29.40
N HIS A 62 -24.28 -23.33 -28.77
CA HIS A 62 -23.78 -22.12 -28.10
C HIS A 62 -22.84 -22.41 -26.91
N MET A 63 -22.94 -23.59 -26.29
CA MET A 63 -22.10 -24.01 -25.17
C MET A 63 -20.66 -24.36 -25.56
N ARG A 64 -20.39 -24.71 -26.83
CA ARG A 64 -19.01 -24.96 -27.32
C ARG A 64 -18.17 -23.68 -27.36
N ARG A 65 -18.80 -22.50 -27.44
CA ARG A 65 -18.13 -21.19 -27.34
C ARG A 65 -17.99 -20.71 -25.90
N LEU A 66 -18.95 -21.00 -25.02
CA LEU A 66 -18.88 -20.60 -23.60
C LEU A 66 -17.79 -21.37 -22.81
N ALA A 67 -17.50 -22.62 -23.20
CA ALA A 67 -16.33 -23.34 -22.70
C ALA A 67 -14.99 -22.68 -23.10
N ARG A 68 -14.97 -21.83 -24.14
CA ARG A 68 -13.78 -21.10 -24.61
C ARG A 68 -13.67 -19.67 -24.09
N SER A 69 -14.76 -19.09 -23.58
CA SER A 69 -14.76 -17.70 -23.12
C SER A 69 -15.74 -17.51 -21.96
N LYS A 70 -15.19 -17.28 -20.76
CA LYS A 70 -15.87 -16.89 -19.50
C LYS A 70 -16.60 -18.01 -18.76
N CYS A 71 -15.90 -18.69 -17.85
CA CYS A 71 -16.54 -19.27 -16.66
C CYS A 71 -16.81 -18.15 -15.64
N ARG A 72 -18.05 -17.67 -15.60
CA ARG A 72 -18.63 -17.13 -14.35
C ARG A 72 -19.38 -18.28 -13.68
N TYR A 73 -19.21 -18.38 -12.36
CA TYR A 73 -19.82 -19.38 -11.47
C TYR A 73 -21.29 -19.66 -11.84
N VAL A 74 -21.55 -20.90 -12.24
CA VAL A 74 -22.87 -21.55 -12.17
C VAL A 74 -22.61 -22.87 -11.46
N GLU A 75 -23.44 -23.19 -10.45
CA GLU A 75 -23.31 -24.29 -9.49
C GLU A 75 -22.72 -25.58 -10.07
N ALA A 76 -21.40 -25.73 -9.98
CA ALA A 76 -20.69 -26.98 -10.15
C ALA A 76 -20.19 -27.39 -8.76
N GLY A 77 -20.69 -28.50 -8.24
CA GLY A 77 -20.16 -29.07 -7.00
C GLY A 77 -18.71 -29.48 -7.23
N ARG A 78 -17.78 -28.80 -6.57
CA ARG A 78 -16.38 -29.21 -6.50
C ARG A 78 -16.30 -30.39 -5.54
N ILE A 79 -15.87 -31.56 -6.01
CA ILE A 79 -15.63 -32.72 -5.15
C ILE A 79 -14.12 -32.92 -5.12
N GLU A 80 -13.50 -32.73 -3.96
CA GLU A 80 -12.08 -33.08 -3.79
C GLU A 80 -11.92 -34.60 -3.84
N PHE A 81 -10.76 -35.11 -4.27
CA PHE A 81 -10.52 -36.56 -4.39
C PHE A 81 -10.80 -37.32 -3.09
N ALA A 82 -10.53 -36.69 -1.93
CA ALA A 82 -10.85 -37.23 -0.61
C ALA A 82 -12.37 -37.39 -0.37
N ASP A 83 -13.19 -36.47 -0.86
CA ASP A 83 -14.66 -36.50 -0.71
C ASP A 83 -15.32 -37.54 -1.64
N LEU A 84 -14.71 -37.83 -2.80
CA LEU A 84 -15.17 -38.88 -3.70
C LEU A 84 -14.97 -40.28 -3.07
N GLN A 85 -13.90 -40.45 -2.30
CA GLN A 85 -13.52 -41.71 -1.64
C GLN A 85 -14.46 -42.09 -0.49
N LEU A 86 -14.97 -41.13 0.29
CA LEU A 86 -15.92 -41.38 1.38
C LEU A 86 -17.31 -41.83 0.87
N LYS A 87 -17.68 -41.49 -0.36
CA LYS A 87 -18.99 -41.82 -0.96
C LYS A 87 -18.99 -43.06 -1.88
N LEU A 88 -17.83 -43.53 -2.30
CA LEU A 88 -17.64 -44.70 -3.16
C LEU A 88 -17.38 -46.09 -2.51
N PRO A 89 -17.33 -46.33 -1.18
CA PRO A 89 -16.82 -47.60 -0.64
C PRO A 89 -17.58 -48.89 -1.00
N ARG A 90 -18.65 -48.85 -1.81
CA ARG A 90 -19.46 -50.03 -2.16
C ARG A 90 -19.59 -50.33 -3.66
N ARG A 91 -18.85 -49.67 -4.56
CA ARG A 91 -19.06 -49.84 -6.02
C ARG A 91 -17.82 -50.37 -6.75
N ARG A 92 -17.58 -51.69 -6.62
CA ARG A 92 -16.48 -52.43 -7.27
C ARG A 92 -16.40 -52.23 -8.81
N GLY A 93 -17.52 -51.99 -9.49
CA GLY A 93 -17.56 -51.93 -10.96
C GLY A 93 -16.87 -50.70 -11.58
N LEU A 94 -16.97 -49.51 -10.96
CA LEU A 94 -16.42 -48.28 -11.54
C LEU A 94 -14.88 -48.27 -11.47
N THR A 95 -14.32 -48.69 -10.34
CA THR A 95 -12.86 -48.81 -10.16
C THR A 95 -12.29 -49.84 -11.14
N GLN A 96 -12.91 -51.02 -11.27
CA GLN A 96 -12.46 -52.05 -12.22
C GLN A 96 -12.55 -51.59 -13.68
N PHE A 97 -13.57 -50.80 -14.04
CA PHE A 97 -13.73 -50.25 -15.38
C PHE A 97 -12.64 -49.22 -15.72
N ILE A 98 -12.37 -48.28 -14.81
CA ILE A 98 -11.30 -47.27 -15.00
C ILE A 98 -9.93 -47.95 -15.07
N VAL A 99 -9.69 -48.97 -14.24
CA VAL A 99 -8.43 -49.75 -14.24
C VAL A 99 -8.21 -50.46 -15.58
N ARG A 100 -9.24 -51.10 -16.15
CA ARG A 100 -9.14 -51.75 -17.48
C ARG A 100 -8.85 -50.74 -18.60
N LEU A 101 -9.44 -49.55 -18.53
CA LEU A 101 -9.16 -48.45 -19.48
C LEU A 101 -7.71 -47.95 -19.38
N CYS A 102 -7.09 -48.04 -18.20
CA CYS A 102 -5.71 -47.61 -17.95
C CYS A 102 -4.63 -48.64 -18.36
N GLN A 103 -4.98 -49.86 -18.76
CA GLN A 103 -4.04 -50.97 -19.07
C GLN A 103 -3.41 -50.91 -20.47
N SER A 104 -3.71 -49.90 -21.30
CA SER A 104 -2.99 -49.60 -22.54
C SER A 104 -2.08 -48.38 -22.32
N GLU A 105 -0.76 -48.55 -22.26
CA GLU A 105 0.10 -47.73 -21.37
C GLU A 105 0.92 -46.61 -22.03
N PRO A 106 0.56 -45.34 -21.78
CA PRO A 106 1.50 -44.29 -21.44
C PRO A 106 1.66 -44.20 -19.89
N PRO A 107 2.86 -43.85 -19.37
CA PRO A 107 3.19 -43.84 -17.94
C PRO A 107 2.17 -43.11 -17.03
N ARG A 108 1.53 -42.05 -17.53
CA ARG A 108 0.56 -41.26 -16.76
C ARG A 108 -0.69 -42.05 -16.36
N ARG A 109 -1.15 -43.00 -17.19
CA ARG A 109 -2.36 -43.80 -16.90
C ARG A 109 -2.13 -44.76 -15.73
N LEU A 110 -0.95 -45.35 -15.65
CA LEU A 110 -0.53 -46.19 -14.53
C LEU A 110 -0.43 -45.39 -13.23
N ALA A 111 0.12 -44.18 -13.26
CA ALA A 111 0.15 -43.31 -12.09
C ALA A 111 -1.25 -43.00 -11.54
N ILE A 112 -2.21 -42.74 -12.41
CA ILE A 112 -3.62 -42.47 -12.02
C ILE A 112 -4.27 -43.71 -11.43
N ALA A 113 -4.12 -44.87 -12.09
CA ALA A 113 -4.62 -46.14 -11.56
C ALA A 113 -4.05 -46.41 -10.16
N GLY A 114 -2.74 -46.21 -9.99
CA GLY A 114 -2.07 -46.25 -8.70
C GLY A 114 -2.72 -45.37 -7.64
N ARG A 115 -2.92 -44.08 -7.93
CA ARG A 115 -3.56 -43.13 -7.01
C ARG A 115 -4.99 -43.51 -6.62
N LEU A 116 -5.75 -44.07 -7.56
CA LEU A 116 -7.11 -44.55 -7.28
C LEU A 116 -7.11 -45.74 -6.31
N HIS A 117 -6.07 -46.57 -6.33
CA HIS A 117 -5.93 -47.71 -5.44
C HIS A 117 -5.33 -47.39 -4.07
N LEU A 118 -4.66 -46.24 -3.88
CA LEU A 118 -3.90 -45.91 -2.67
C LEU A 118 -4.63 -46.24 -1.36
N ASN A 119 -5.89 -45.82 -1.23
CA ASN A 119 -6.65 -45.99 0.02
C ASN A 119 -7.47 -47.29 0.08
N CYS A 120 -7.57 -48.05 -1.01
CA CYS A 120 -8.41 -49.25 -1.08
C CYS A 120 -7.60 -50.54 -1.15
N ASN A 121 -6.47 -50.52 -1.84
CA ASN A 121 -5.57 -51.66 -1.99
C ASN A 121 -4.13 -51.14 -2.20
N PRO A 122 -3.39 -50.85 -1.12
CA PRO A 122 -2.06 -50.25 -1.21
C PRO A 122 -1.05 -51.14 -1.94
N GLY A 123 -1.21 -52.47 -1.89
CA GLY A 123 -0.36 -53.40 -2.64
C GLY A 123 -0.54 -53.27 -4.16
N GLU A 124 -1.78 -53.23 -4.64
CA GLU A 124 -2.05 -52.98 -6.07
C GLU A 124 -1.65 -51.55 -6.48
N ALA A 125 -1.87 -50.56 -5.61
CA ALA A 125 -1.43 -49.19 -5.85
C ALA A 125 0.10 -49.13 -6.06
N ALA A 126 0.86 -49.81 -5.20
CA ALA A 126 2.30 -49.90 -5.30
C ALA A 126 2.73 -50.54 -6.63
N ASN A 127 2.07 -51.62 -7.07
CA ASN A 127 2.38 -52.27 -8.35
C ASN A 127 2.16 -51.34 -9.56
N PHE A 128 1.05 -50.62 -9.62
CA PHE A 128 0.78 -49.67 -10.70
C PHE A 128 1.75 -48.48 -10.69
N LEU A 129 2.05 -47.95 -9.51
CA LEU A 129 2.97 -46.81 -9.34
C LEU A 129 4.42 -47.20 -9.63
N ALA A 130 4.84 -48.42 -9.25
CA ALA A 130 6.16 -48.96 -9.55
C ALA A 130 6.35 -49.10 -11.07
N ARG A 131 5.40 -49.73 -11.76
CA ARG A 131 5.42 -49.85 -13.22
C ARG A 131 5.38 -48.49 -13.92
N SER A 132 4.61 -47.53 -13.39
CA SER A 132 4.63 -46.15 -13.89
C SER A 132 6.01 -45.50 -13.74
N ALA A 133 6.66 -45.70 -12.60
CA ALA A 133 7.96 -45.13 -12.29
C ALA A 133 9.08 -45.79 -13.11
N GLU A 134 9.00 -47.09 -13.39
CA GLU A 134 9.92 -47.81 -14.28
C GLU A 134 9.88 -47.24 -15.70
N LEU A 135 8.68 -46.98 -16.24
CA LEU A 135 8.54 -46.43 -17.59
C LEU A 135 8.99 -44.97 -17.69
N ARG A 136 8.68 -44.16 -16.66
CA ARG A 136 9.12 -42.76 -16.59
C ARG A 136 9.20 -42.30 -15.13
N PRO A 137 10.41 -42.28 -14.54
CA PRO A 137 10.59 -41.79 -13.18
C PRO A 137 10.12 -40.34 -13.09
N HIS A 138 9.18 -40.09 -12.18
CA HIS A 138 8.66 -38.76 -11.92
C HIS A 138 8.50 -38.57 -10.42
N TYR A 139 8.95 -37.42 -9.92
CA TYR A 139 8.97 -37.09 -8.49
C TYR A 139 7.67 -37.45 -7.77
N ARG A 140 6.54 -36.95 -8.28
CA ARG A 140 5.23 -37.18 -7.65
C ARG A 140 4.83 -38.66 -7.63
N THR A 141 5.11 -39.39 -8.70
CA THR A 141 4.81 -40.83 -8.80
C THR A 141 5.62 -41.61 -7.78
N LEU A 142 6.88 -41.24 -7.55
CA LEU A 142 7.72 -41.86 -6.53
C LEU A 142 7.28 -41.53 -5.10
N CYS A 143 6.81 -40.31 -4.82
CA CYS A 143 6.20 -39.97 -3.53
C CYS A 143 4.91 -40.79 -3.29
N ASP A 144 4.04 -40.89 -4.30
CA ASP A 144 2.82 -41.69 -4.22
C ASP A 144 3.17 -43.19 -4.04
N LEU A 145 4.21 -43.69 -4.72
CA LEU A 145 4.71 -45.06 -4.59
C LEU A 145 5.24 -45.34 -3.19
N ALA A 146 6.06 -44.43 -2.65
CA ALA A 146 6.58 -44.54 -1.29
C ALA A 146 5.45 -44.59 -0.25
N TRP A 147 4.40 -43.78 -0.45
CA TRP A 147 3.21 -43.82 0.39
C TRP A 147 2.46 -45.16 0.28
N ALA A 148 2.27 -45.68 -0.93
CA ALA A 148 1.64 -46.97 -1.17
C ALA A 148 2.40 -48.12 -0.50
N GLN A 149 3.72 -48.16 -0.66
CA GLN A 149 4.61 -49.17 -0.07
C GLN A 149 4.59 -49.10 1.46
N MET A 150 4.59 -47.89 2.03
CA MET A 150 4.43 -47.69 3.47
C MET A 150 3.11 -48.27 3.99
N GLN A 151 2.00 -48.00 3.30
CA GLN A 151 0.69 -48.54 3.68
C GLN A 151 0.58 -50.06 3.46
N ALA A 152 1.31 -50.62 2.49
CA ALA A 152 1.41 -52.06 2.27
C ALA A 152 2.32 -52.77 3.29
N GLY A 153 3.02 -52.03 4.16
CA GLY A 153 3.94 -52.56 5.15
C GLY A 153 5.37 -52.81 4.65
N ASP A 154 5.66 -52.53 3.37
CA ASP A 154 7.01 -52.63 2.80
C ASP A 154 7.78 -51.31 3.01
N ARG A 155 8.27 -51.14 4.24
CA ARG A 155 8.94 -49.92 4.66
C ARG A 155 10.30 -49.72 3.99
N ALA A 156 11.04 -50.79 3.70
CA ALA A 156 12.34 -50.70 3.06
C ALA A 156 12.19 -50.15 1.63
N ALA A 157 11.21 -50.67 0.88
CA ALA A 157 10.88 -50.15 -0.45
C ALA A 157 10.37 -48.70 -0.38
N ALA A 158 9.54 -48.38 0.61
CA ALA A 158 9.04 -47.01 0.81
C ALA A 158 10.16 -45.98 1.00
N ILE A 159 11.18 -46.31 1.82
CA ILE A 159 12.35 -45.45 2.02
C ILE A 159 13.11 -45.28 0.70
N ALA A 160 13.38 -46.36 -0.03
CA ALA A 160 14.11 -46.32 -1.29
C ALA A 160 13.40 -45.42 -2.32
N SER A 161 12.07 -45.55 -2.46
CA SER A 161 11.26 -44.73 -3.36
C SER A 161 11.24 -43.25 -2.97
N ALA A 162 11.14 -42.93 -1.68
CA ALA A 162 11.14 -41.55 -1.18
C ALA A 162 12.52 -40.89 -1.32
N GLU A 163 13.61 -41.64 -1.13
CA GLU A 163 14.96 -41.16 -1.37
C GLU A 163 15.20 -40.89 -2.87
N GLU A 164 14.74 -41.78 -3.75
CA GLU A 164 14.82 -41.57 -5.20
C GLU A 164 14.00 -40.36 -5.64
N ALA A 165 12.83 -40.13 -5.04
CA ALA A 165 12.05 -38.90 -5.26
C ALA A 165 12.88 -37.65 -4.88
N SER A 166 13.55 -37.64 -3.73
CA SER A 166 14.42 -36.53 -3.31
C SER A 166 15.59 -36.30 -4.28
N ARG A 167 16.11 -37.34 -4.93
CA ARG A 167 17.17 -37.20 -5.95
C ARG A 167 16.66 -36.55 -7.22
N LEU A 168 15.45 -36.90 -7.67
CA LEU A 168 14.83 -36.35 -8.89
C LEU A 168 14.40 -34.89 -8.75
N ASN A 169 14.05 -34.43 -7.55
CA ASN A 169 13.62 -33.05 -7.32
C ASN A 169 14.27 -32.45 -6.06
N LYS A 170 15.47 -31.88 -6.24
CA LYS A 170 16.23 -31.26 -5.14
C LYS A 170 15.57 -30.00 -4.58
N THR A 171 14.68 -29.36 -5.35
CA THR A 171 14.23 -27.99 -5.05
C THR A 171 12.89 -27.89 -4.32
N ASP A 172 11.92 -28.81 -4.47
CA ASP A 172 10.53 -28.33 -4.31
C ASP A 172 9.45 -29.20 -3.64
N SER A 173 9.73 -30.12 -2.70
CA SER A 173 8.62 -30.42 -1.77
C SER A 173 9.01 -30.86 -0.37
N ALA A 174 8.60 -30.02 0.58
CA ALA A 174 8.57 -30.36 1.99
C ALA A 174 7.79 -31.67 2.24
N GLU A 175 6.78 -32.00 1.42
CA GLU A 175 5.96 -33.21 1.58
C GLU A 175 6.83 -34.49 1.53
N ASN A 176 7.82 -34.58 0.62
CA ASN A 176 8.68 -35.76 0.55
C ASN A 176 9.65 -35.86 1.72
N TYR A 177 10.16 -34.72 2.21
CA TYR A 177 10.98 -34.70 3.42
C TYR A 177 10.18 -35.03 4.68
N CYS A 178 8.89 -34.65 4.74
CA CYS A 178 7.96 -35.08 5.79
C CYS A 178 7.71 -36.59 5.72
N LEU A 179 7.53 -37.14 4.51
CA LEU A 179 7.40 -38.58 4.30
C LEU A 179 8.66 -39.33 4.74
N LEU A 180 9.86 -38.86 4.36
CA LEU A 180 11.14 -39.42 4.82
C LEU A 180 11.29 -39.33 6.34
N ALA A 181 10.95 -38.20 6.96
CA ALA A 181 10.98 -38.04 8.41
C ALA A 181 10.07 -39.07 9.11
N ARG A 182 8.87 -39.30 8.57
CA ARG A 182 7.93 -40.32 9.06
C ARG A 182 8.46 -41.74 8.87
N LEU A 183 9.00 -42.03 7.70
CA LEU A 183 9.58 -43.34 7.37
C LEU A 183 10.82 -43.65 8.19
N TYR A 184 11.61 -42.65 8.61
CA TYR A 184 12.78 -42.84 9.46
C TYR A 184 12.46 -42.84 10.96
N SER A 185 11.40 -42.16 11.40
CA SER A 185 11.09 -42.05 12.83
C SER A 185 10.62 -43.36 13.45
N ALA A 186 10.03 -44.25 12.66
CA ALA A 186 9.52 -45.53 13.15
C ALA A 186 10.62 -46.59 13.40
N ASP A 187 11.91 -46.29 13.18
CA ASP A 187 13.04 -47.18 13.44
C ASP A 187 14.06 -46.39 14.28
N PRO A 188 14.33 -46.79 15.53
CA PRO A 188 15.27 -46.11 16.39
C PRO A 188 16.66 -45.92 15.76
N SER A 189 17.11 -46.86 14.92
CA SER A 189 18.43 -46.82 14.29
C SER A 189 18.57 -45.69 13.26
N THR A 190 17.46 -45.24 12.66
CA THR A 190 17.43 -44.16 11.66
C THR A 190 17.02 -42.80 12.21
N ARG A 191 16.94 -42.65 13.54
CA ARG A 191 16.49 -41.40 14.19
C ARG A 191 17.28 -40.16 13.78
N GLY A 192 18.60 -40.27 13.56
CA GLY A 192 19.42 -39.17 13.06
C GLY A 192 18.98 -38.69 11.66
N ARG A 193 18.66 -39.63 10.77
CA ARG A 193 18.15 -39.32 9.41
C ARG A 193 16.74 -38.74 9.46
N ALA A 194 15.90 -39.20 10.39
CA ALA A 194 14.56 -38.64 10.62
C ALA A 194 14.64 -37.15 10.97
N ARG A 195 15.57 -36.78 11.85
CA ARG A 195 15.80 -35.37 12.23
C ARG A 195 16.25 -34.54 11.05
N GLN A 196 17.27 -35.01 10.32
CA GLN A 196 17.78 -34.30 9.15
C GLN A 196 16.69 -34.08 8.10
N ALA A 197 15.85 -35.08 7.84
CA ALA A 197 14.71 -34.95 6.95
C ALA A 197 13.67 -33.93 7.48
N ALA A 198 13.41 -33.89 8.78
CA ALA A 198 12.52 -32.91 9.39
C ALA A 198 13.04 -31.46 9.26
N TYR A 199 14.35 -31.24 9.43
CA TYR A 199 14.99 -29.94 9.20
C TYR A 199 14.83 -29.47 7.75
N GLU A 200 15.13 -30.36 6.81
CA GLU A 200 15.00 -30.12 5.38
C GLU A 200 13.54 -29.85 4.97
N ALA A 201 12.57 -30.44 5.66
CA ALA A 201 11.16 -30.14 5.48
C ALA A 201 10.81 -28.72 5.94
N VAL A 202 11.29 -28.30 7.13
CA VAL A 202 11.05 -26.95 7.69
C VAL A 202 11.60 -25.87 6.76
N LEU A 203 12.83 -26.04 6.26
CA LEU A 203 13.43 -25.08 5.33
C LEU A 203 12.62 -24.93 4.04
N ARG A 204 11.91 -25.99 3.63
CA ARG A 204 11.06 -26.02 2.43
C ARG A 204 9.58 -25.69 2.69
N ARG A 205 9.21 -25.28 3.91
CA ARG A 205 7.85 -24.84 4.31
C ARG A 205 6.77 -25.92 4.10
N PRO A 206 6.55 -26.83 5.06
CA PRO A 206 5.53 -27.88 4.96
C PRO A 206 4.12 -27.29 4.83
N SER A 207 3.28 -27.96 4.04
CA SER A 207 1.92 -27.53 3.69
C SER A 207 0.83 -28.11 4.60
N SER A 208 1.13 -29.15 5.41
CA SER A 208 0.14 -29.85 6.24
C SER A 208 0.43 -29.75 7.75
N PHE A 209 -0.64 -29.77 8.56
CA PHE A 209 -0.55 -29.66 10.02
C PHE A 209 0.01 -30.92 10.68
N ASP A 210 -0.33 -32.10 10.14
CA ASP A 210 0.20 -33.38 10.62
C ASP A 210 1.72 -33.47 10.42
N ASP A 211 2.23 -32.89 9.34
CA ASP A 211 3.66 -32.80 9.08
C ASP A 211 4.35 -31.86 10.09
N LEU A 212 3.74 -30.72 10.39
CA LEU A 212 4.24 -29.77 11.39
C LEU A 212 4.29 -30.40 12.80
N ASN A 213 3.29 -31.20 13.18
CA ASN A 213 3.26 -31.91 14.47
C ASN A 213 4.35 -33.00 14.55
N LEU A 214 4.52 -33.76 13.47
CA LEU A 214 5.58 -34.77 13.35
C LEU A 214 6.96 -34.11 13.49
N ILE A 215 7.19 -33.04 12.74
CA ILE A 215 8.45 -32.27 12.78
C ILE A 215 8.69 -31.73 14.20
N GLU A 216 7.67 -31.18 14.86
CA GLU A 216 7.76 -30.67 16.24
C GLU A 216 8.20 -31.76 17.22
N SER A 217 7.62 -32.95 17.12
CA SER A 217 7.97 -34.08 18.00
C SER A 217 9.41 -34.54 17.80
N LEU A 218 9.95 -34.41 16.58
CA LEU A 218 11.32 -34.80 16.24
C LEU A 218 12.35 -33.72 16.65
N ILE A 219 11.96 -32.45 16.62
CA ILE A 219 12.83 -31.30 16.93
C ILE A 219 12.84 -30.96 18.43
N LYS A 220 11.70 -31.06 19.14
CA LYS A 220 11.59 -30.70 20.58
C LYS A 220 12.57 -31.41 21.49
N PHE A 221 13.10 -32.57 21.07
CA PHE A 221 14.01 -33.37 21.88
C PHE A 221 15.43 -32.81 22.01
N ASP A 222 15.86 -31.91 21.11
CA ASP A 222 17.26 -31.42 21.06
C ASP A 222 17.46 -30.00 21.60
N SER A 223 16.41 -29.33 22.09
CA SER A 223 16.50 -27.94 22.58
C SER A 223 17.12 -26.96 21.58
N ASP A 224 17.04 -27.19 20.26
CA ASP A 224 17.51 -26.25 19.25
C ASP A 224 16.48 -25.12 19.06
N PRO A 225 16.74 -23.91 19.58
CA PRO A 225 15.76 -22.82 19.56
C PRO A 225 15.57 -22.24 18.15
N VAL A 226 16.56 -22.40 17.25
CA VAL A 226 16.48 -21.89 15.87
C VAL A 226 15.54 -22.77 15.06
N ALA A 227 15.67 -24.09 15.20
CA ALA A 227 14.79 -25.09 14.60
C ALA A 227 13.32 -24.90 15.00
N LEU A 228 13.10 -24.71 16.31
CA LEU A 228 11.78 -24.42 16.88
C LEU A 228 11.24 -23.08 16.34
N GLY A 229 12.08 -22.06 16.22
CA GLY A 229 11.70 -20.77 15.63
C GLY A 229 11.17 -20.90 14.19
N TYR A 230 11.91 -21.58 13.30
CA TYR A 230 11.49 -21.79 11.91
C TYR A 230 10.25 -22.68 11.78
N LEU A 231 10.09 -23.65 12.68
CA LEU A 231 8.91 -24.50 12.74
C LEU A 231 7.66 -23.69 13.12
N HIS A 232 7.76 -22.82 14.12
CA HIS A 232 6.67 -21.94 14.52
C HIS A 232 6.32 -20.92 13.41
N LEU A 233 7.32 -20.41 12.69
CA LEU A 233 7.13 -19.56 11.52
C LEU A 233 6.43 -20.30 10.36
N SER A 234 6.83 -21.54 10.08
CA SER A 234 6.22 -22.38 9.04
C SER A 234 4.75 -22.71 9.36
N ARG A 235 4.41 -22.92 10.63
CA ARG A 235 3.02 -22.98 11.11
C ARG A 235 2.26 -21.70 10.74
N ALA A 236 2.77 -20.52 11.12
CA ALA A 236 2.11 -19.25 10.86
C ALA A 236 1.84 -18.99 9.36
N VAL A 237 2.78 -19.38 8.49
CA VAL A 237 2.63 -19.26 7.03
C VAL A 237 1.60 -20.23 6.47
N ALA A 238 1.60 -21.50 6.91
CA ALA A 238 0.63 -22.50 6.48
C ALA A 238 -0.81 -22.12 6.86
N TYR A 239 -1.01 -21.48 8.02
CA TYR A 239 -2.31 -20.97 8.45
C TYR A 239 -2.83 -19.80 7.60
N ASN A 240 -1.95 -18.88 7.18
CA ASN A 240 -2.33 -17.71 6.37
C ASN A 240 -2.64 -18.04 4.89
N GLY A 241 -2.26 -19.23 4.41
CA GLY A 241 -2.45 -19.66 3.02
C GLY A 241 -3.75 -20.40 2.72
N LEU A 242 -4.56 -20.75 3.73
CA LEU A 242 -5.81 -21.50 3.51
C LEU A 242 -6.93 -20.55 3.03
N PRO A 243 -7.66 -20.88 1.95
CA PRO A 243 -8.76 -20.05 1.46
C PRO A 243 -9.87 -19.96 2.52
N ARG A 244 -10.28 -18.74 2.85
CA ARG A 244 -11.46 -18.46 3.71
C ARG A 244 -12.69 -19.16 3.11
N ARG A 245 -13.13 -20.27 3.71
CA ARG A 245 -14.38 -20.95 3.35
C ARG A 245 -15.55 -20.07 3.83
N ASN A 246 -16.09 -19.27 2.93
CA ASN A 246 -17.36 -18.58 3.13
C ASN A 246 -18.51 -19.59 2.97
N GLY A 247 -18.85 -20.30 4.06
CA GLY A 247 -20.04 -21.14 4.17
C GLY A 247 -20.84 -20.76 5.42
N PRO A 248 -22.18 -20.66 5.37
CA PRO A 248 -22.97 -20.17 6.49
C PRO A 248 -23.38 -21.35 7.40
N PHE A 249 -22.46 -21.95 8.15
CA PHE A 249 -22.78 -22.74 9.35
C PHE A 249 -21.61 -22.71 10.36
N SER A 250 -21.94 -22.15 11.52
CA SER A 250 -21.38 -22.18 12.88
C SER A 250 -20.18 -23.08 13.27
N HIS A 251 -19.37 -22.52 14.18
CA HIS A 251 -18.35 -23.09 15.09
C HIS A 251 -16.87 -23.16 14.68
N ASP A 252 -16.51 -23.16 13.40
CA ASP A 252 -15.07 -23.23 13.05
C ASP A 252 -14.35 -21.86 13.15
N GLY A 253 -15.07 -20.74 12.94
CA GLY A 253 -14.48 -19.39 12.98
C GLY A 253 -13.86 -19.01 14.33
N ASP A 254 -14.46 -19.49 15.43
CA ASP A 254 -13.96 -19.24 16.78
C ASP A 254 -12.69 -20.07 17.06
N CYS A 255 -12.63 -21.31 16.56
CA CYS A 255 -11.43 -22.14 16.66
C CYS A 255 -10.25 -21.55 15.87
N TYR A 256 -10.49 -20.93 14.71
CA TYR A 256 -9.46 -20.23 13.94
C TYR A 256 -8.96 -18.97 14.64
N ALA A 257 -9.86 -18.12 15.17
CA ALA A 257 -9.47 -16.92 15.89
C ALA A 257 -8.69 -17.25 17.18
N ILE A 258 -9.08 -18.33 17.89
CA ILE A 258 -8.37 -18.82 19.07
C ILE A 258 -7.00 -19.39 18.69
N ALA A 259 -6.89 -20.14 17.59
CA ALA A 259 -5.61 -20.68 17.11
C ALA A 259 -4.66 -19.56 16.66
N GLU A 260 -5.15 -18.58 15.90
CA GLU A 260 -4.40 -17.39 15.48
C GLU A 260 -3.92 -16.59 16.70
N ALA A 261 -4.80 -16.32 17.67
CA ALA A 261 -4.43 -15.64 18.91
C ALA A 261 -3.39 -16.43 19.72
N ASN A 262 -3.49 -17.76 19.79
CA ASN A 262 -2.52 -18.59 20.50
C ASN A 262 -1.17 -18.65 19.79
N ILE A 263 -1.14 -18.69 18.46
CA ILE A 263 0.10 -18.66 17.68
C ILE A 263 0.79 -17.30 17.81
N SER A 264 0.05 -16.20 17.68
CA SER A 264 0.58 -14.85 17.90
C SER A 264 1.18 -14.73 19.30
N ARG A 265 0.51 -15.24 20.34
CA ARG A 265 1.06 -15.28 21.71
C ARG A 265 2.34 -16.10 21.83
N ILE A 266 2.44 -17.25 21.17
CA ILE A 266 3.64 -18.10 21.21
C ILE A 266 4.80 -17.42 20.49
N VAL A 267 4.54 -16.85 19.30
CA VAL A 267 5.54 -16.10 18.53
C VAL A 267 6.02 -14.88 19.33
N GLU A 268 5.10 -14.08 19.87
CA GLU A 268 5.43 -12.94 20.74
C GLU A 268 6.25 -13.39 21.95
N ARG A 269 5.85 -14.45 22.65
CA ARG A 269 6.60 -14.99 23.80
C ARG A 269 8.04 -15.39 23.43
N ASN A 270 8.22 -16.04 22.28
CA ASN A 270 9.55 -16.45 21.82
C ASN A 270 10.40 -15.25 21.39
N LEU A 271 9.79 -14.26 20.72
CA LEU A 271 10.47 -13.01 20.35
C LEU A 271 10.87 -12.21 21.60
N HIS A 272 10.03 -12.18 22.64
CA HIS A 272 10.37 -11.60 23.94
C HIS A 272 11.55 -12.33 24.60
N ALA A 273 11.53 -13.67 24.60
CA ALA A 273 12.65 -14.45 25.14
C ALA A 273 13.96 -14.20 24.38
N ALA A 274 13.91 -14.02 23.06
CA ALA A 274 15.07 -13.68 22.23
C ALA A 274 15.62 -12.27 22.56
N VAL A 275 14.75 -11.30 22.81
CA VAL A 275 15.15 -9.96 23.28
C VAL A 275 15.78 -10.03 24.68
N ASP A 276 15.21 -10.83 25.59
CA ASP A 276 15.79 -11.02 26.92
C ASP A 276 17.14 -11.72 26.87
N GLN A 277 17.33 -12.66 25.93
CA GLN A 277 18.65 -13.24 25.66
C GLN A 277 19.61 -12.18 25.13
N ALA A 278 19.18 -11.33 24.19
CA ALA A 278 20.00 -10.25 23.67
C ALA A 278 20.43 -9.27 24.79
N ARG A 279 19.55 -8.96 25.74
CA ARG A 279 19.88 -8.13 26.92
C ARG A 279 20.97 -8.73 27.80
N LYS A 280 21.06 -10.06 27.86
CA LYS A 280 22.11 -10.78 28.63
C LYS A 280 23.46 -10.83 27.92
N ILE A 281 23.51 -10.55 26.61
CA ILE A 281 24.77 -10.50 25.86
C ILE A 281 25.58 -9.29 26.32
N ARG A 282 26.77 -9.54 26.88
CA ARG A 282 27.67 -8.50 27.41
C ARG A 282 28.34 -7.67 26.31
N SER A 283 28.58 -8.26 25.14
CA SER A 283 29.18 -7.58 24.00
C SER A 283 28.15 -6.70 23.29
N ARG A 284 28.39 -5.37 23.26
CA ARG A 284 27.52 -4.40 22.56
C ARG A 284 27.26 -4.79 21.10
N GLY A 285 28.32 -5.20 20.38
CA GLY A 285 28.21 -5.53 18.95
C GLY A 285 27.46 -6.83 18.66
N GLU A 286 27.56 -7.84 19.53
CA GLU A 286 26.79 -9.09 19.37
C GLU A 286 25.32 -8.89 19.71
N ARG A 287 25.03 -8.11 20.77
CA ARG A 287 23.68 -7.69 21.13
C ARG A 287 23.01 -6.92 19.98
N GLU A 288 23.72 -5.95 19.39
CA GLU A 288 23.25 -5.20 18.23
C GLU A 288 22.94 -6.12 17.04
N LYS A 289 23.86 -7.03 16.67
CA LYS A 289 23.66 -7.96 15.56
C LYS A 289 22.42 -8.82 15.73
N LEU A 290 22.21 -9.40 16.91
CA LEU A 290 21.06 -10.25 17.19
C LEU A 290 19.75 -9.48 17.11
N LEU A 291 19.67 -8.32 17.77
CA LEU A 291 18.46 -7.49 17.74
C LEU A 291 18.17 -6.97 16.33
N ALA A 292 19.20 -6.65 15.55
CA ALA A 292 19.04 -6.16 14.20
C ALA A 292 18.59 -7.25 13.21
N ALA A 293 18.93 -8.52 13.47
CA ALA A 293 18.35 -9.66 12.77
C ALA A 293 16.85 -9.81 13.13
N LEU A 294 16.51 -9.73 14.43
CA LEU A 294 15.11 -9.78 14.88
C LEU A 294 14.25 -8.69 14.24
N CYS A 295 14.73 -7.44 14.13
CA CYS A 295 13.99 -6.37 13.47
C CYS A 295 13.90 -6.53 11.94
N ALA A 296 14.90 -7.16 11.30
CA ALA A 296 14.85 -7.42 9.86
C ALA A 296 13.78 -8.49 9.53
N ASP A 297 13.70 -9.53 10.34
CA ASP A 297 12.74 -10.62 10.16
C ASP A 297 11.33 -10.25 10.68
N PHE A 298 11.24 -9.37 11.68
CA PHE A 298 10.00 -8.96 12.35
C PHE A 298 9.94 -7.43 12.55
N PRO A 299 9.75 -6.63 11.49
CA PRO A 299 9.77 -5.16 11.57
C PRO A 299 8.68 -4.57 12.49
N ASP A 300 7.57 -5.29 12.67
CA ASP A 300 6.47 -4.88 13.55
C ASP A 300 6.72 -5.20 15.04
N PHE A 301 7.72 -6.03 15.36
CA PHE A 301 8.01 -6.44 16.74
C PHE A 301 8.71 -5.32 17.52
N ASN A 302 7.91 -4.52 18.24
CA ASN A 302 8.33 -3.33 18.95
C ASN A 302 9.49 -3.52 19.97
N PRO A 303 9.55 -4.61 20.76
CA PRO A 303 10.59 -4.76 21.79
C PRO A 303 12.02 -4.78 21.24
N ALA A 304 12.26 -5.45 20.11
CA ALA A 304 13.58 -5.44 19.48
C ALA A 304 13.95 -4.05 18.94
N PHE A 305 12.97 -3.34 18.38
CA PHE A 305 13.13 -2.00 17.85
C PHE A 305 13.48 -0.98 18.95
N GLU A 306 12.78 -1.02 20.08
CA GLU A 306 13.05 -0.13 21.23
C GLU A 306 14.42 -0.42 21.88
N GLU A 307 14.84 -1.69 21.92
CA GLU A 307 16.20 -2.03 22.39
C GLU A 307 17.30 -1.52 21.46
N LEU A 308 17.10 -1.59 20.13
CA LEU A 308 18.04 -0.98 19.20
C LEU A 308 18.05 0.55 19.29
N LYS A 309 16.91 1.19 19.54
CA LYS A 309 16.85 2.64 19.85
C LYS A 309 17.68 2.98 21.08
N ALA A 310 17.60 2.17 22.14
CA ALA A 310 18.42 2.34 23.33
C ALA A 310 19.92 2.17 23.05
N ILE A 311 20.31 1.21 22.20
CA ILE A 311 21.71 1.03 21.77
C ILE A 311 22.20 2.22 20.92
N ALA A 312 21.37 2.74 20.01
CA ALA A 312 21.72 3.92 19.23
C ALA A 312 21.99 5.13 20.14
N LEU A 313 21.16 5.30 21.17
CA LEU A 313 21.34 6.34 22.20
C LEU A 313 22.61 6.12 23.03
N ASP A 314 22.90 4.88 23.42
CA ASP A 314 24.13 4.53 24.14
C ASP A 314 25.38 4.89 23.31
N TYR A 315 25.40 4.55 22.02
CA TYR A 315 26.48 4.96 21.11
C TYR A 315 26.59 6.48 21.00
N GLU A 316 25.46 7.20 20.91
CA GLU A 316 25.45 8.66 20.87
C GLU A 316 26.07 9.27 22.15
N GLN A 317 25.70 8.76 23.32
CA GLN A 317 26.19 9.25 24.63
C GLN A 317 27.68 8.99 24.82
N HIS A 318 28.21 7.90 24.27
CA HIS A 318 29.64 7.56 24.32
C HIS A 318 30.48 8.20 23.20
N GLY A 319 29.87 9.05 22.35
CA GLY A 319 30.57 9.69 21.24
C GLY A 319 30.89 8.78 20.06
N GLU A 320 30.34 7.57 20.01
CA GLU A 320 30.47 6.62 18.89
C GLU A 320 29.51 7.01 17.74
N LEU A 321 29.56 8.28 17.30
CA LEU A 321 28.56 8.90 16.44
C LEU A 321 28.36 8.17 15.10
N ALA A 322 29.42 7.63 14.50
CA ALA A 322 29.32 6.89 13.23
C ALA A 322 28.52 5.57 13.37
N ARG A 323 28.60 4.90 14.53
CA ARG A 323 27.79 3.69 14.81
C ARG A 323 26.35 4.06 15.12
N ALA A 324 26.14 5.09 15.94
CA ALA A 324 24.82 5.64 16.22
C ALA A 324 24.09 6.02 14.92
N MET A 325 24.78 6.71 14.01
CA MET A 325 24.25 7.16 12.72
C MET A 325 23.80 5.98 11.83
N ARG A 326 24.65 4.95 11.67
CA ARG A 326 24.30 3.73 10.91
C ARG A 326 23.09 3.00 11.51
N LEU A 327 22.99 2.96 12.84
CA LEU A 327 21.88 2.30 13.49
C LEU A 327 20.57 3.09 13.32
N CYS A 328 20.62 4.43 13.45
CA CYS A 328 19.50 5.31 13.15
C CYS A 328 19.04 5.21 11.69
N GLU A 329 19.96 5.11 10.73
CA GLU A 329 19.62 4.89 9.32
C GLU A 329 18.79 3.61 9.14
N ARG A 330 19.24 2.48 9.70
CA ARG A 330 18.51 1.21 9.64
C ARG A 330 17.14 1.31 10.31
N LEU A 331 17.09 1.89 11.50
CA LEU A 331 15.84 2.04 12.25
C LEU A 331 14.83 2.94 11.50
N THR A 332 15.27 4.02 10.85
CA THR A 332 14.39 4.93 10.08
C THR A 332 13.95 4.35 8.74
N ASN A 333 14.62 3.30 8.25
CA ASN A 333 14.16 2.52 7.11
C ASN A 333 13.08 1.51 7.52
N TRP A 334 13.19 0.90 8.70
CA TRP A 334 12.16 0.00 9.22
C TRP A 334 10.90 0.74 9.68
N ARG A 335 11.04 1.88 10.34
CA ARG A 335 9.91 2.72 10.77
C ARG A 335 10.03 4.14 10.24
N PRO A 336 9.54 4.38 9.01
CA PRO A 336 9.79 5.64 8.32
C PRO A 336 9.04 6.86 8.86
N GLU A 337 8.10 6.64 9.78
CA GLU A 337 7.20 7.65 10.35
C GLU A 337 7.55 8.01 11.81
N GLU A 338 8.56 7.37 12.41
CA GLU A 338 8.95 7.60 13.80
C GLU A 338 9.70 8.94 13.94
N SER A 339 8.96 10.01 14.22
CA SER A 339 9.44 11.39 14.33
C SER A 339 10.66 11.58 15.23
N GLU A 340 10.66 10.98 16.42
CA GLU A 340 11.78 11.12 17.38
C GLU A 340 13.08 10.50 16.87
N LEU A 341 12.97 9.38 16.14
CA LEU A 341 14.13 8.72 15.56
C LEU A 341 14.70 9.50 14.36
N ILE A 342 13.82 10.06 13.52
CA ILE A 342 14.22 10.95 12.41
C ILE A 342 14.93 12.19 12.96
N LEU A 343 14.40 12.78 14.03
CA LEU A 343 15.03 13.91 14.70
C LEU A 343 16.44 13.55 15.20
N ARG A 344 16.57 12.43 15.92
CA ARG A 344 17.87 11.96 16.43
C ARG A 344 18.86 11.66 15.31
N TYR A 345 18.40 11.07 14.22
CA TYR A 345 19.26 10.87 13.05
C TYR A 345 19.76 12.21 12.50
N GLY A 346 18.88 13.21 12.39
CA GLY A 346 19.27 14.57 12.02
C GLY A 346 20.33 15.18 12.95
N LEU A 347 20.12 15.07 14.27
CA LEU A 347 21.05 15.59 15.29
C LEU A 347 22.41 14.88 15.27
N ILE A 348 22.43 13.56 15.13
CA ILE A 348 23.67 12.78 15.04
C ILE A 348 24.42 13.14 13.76
N ALA A 349 23.73 13.25 12.62
CA ALA A 349 24.34 13.64 11.35
C ALA A 349 24.95 15.05 11.43
N GLU A 350 24.27 15.99 12.10
CA GLU A 350 24.80 17.33 12.37
C GLU A 350 26.08 17.28 13.21
N ARG A 351 26.10 16.50 14.30
CA ARG A 351 27.29 16.31 15.16
C ARG A 351 28.47 15.63 14.44
N VAL A 352 28.20 14.78 13.45
CA VAL A 352 29.22 14.15 12.58
C VAL A 352 29.76 15.15 11.54
N GLY A 353 29.07 16.28 11.31
CA GLY A 353 29.39 17.23 10.25
C GLY A 353 28.78 16.90 8.90
N ASP A 354 27.91 15.87 8.81
CA ASP A 354 27.15 15.55 7.61
C ASP A 354 25.87 16.42 7.55
N GLY A 355 26.09 17.70 7.24
CA GLY A 355 25.00 18.66 7.11
C GLY A 355 23.98 18.29 6.02
N ALA A 356 24.37 17.54 4.98
CA ALA A 356 23.46 17.13 3.92
C ALA A 356 22.44 16.10 4.43
N THR A 357 22.91 15.09 5.17
CA THR A 357 22.03 14.09 5.81
C THR A 357 21.18 14.74 6.90
N ALA A 358 21.76 15.62 7.73
CA ALA A 358 21.01 16.36 8.76
C ALA A 358 19.82 17.14 8.17
N ARG A 359 20.05 17.94 7.12
CA ARG A 359 18.98 18.67 6.41
C ARG A 359 17.90 17.73 5.90
N ARG A 360 18.28 16.64 5.25
CA ARG A 360 17.33 15.67 4.69
C ARG A 360 16.42 15.08 5.77
N GLN A 361 16.98 14.70 6.92
CA GLN A 361 16.18 14.16 8.02
C GLN A 361 15.29 15.23 8.67
N TYR A 362 15.78 16.46 8.86
CA TYR A 362 14.93 17.53 9.38
C TYR A 362 13.77 17.88 8.42
N TYR A 363 14.01 17.96 7.11
CA TYR A 363 12.93 18.14 6.13
C TYR A 363 11.95 16.97 6.11
N ARG A 364 12.43 15.74 6.26
CA ARG A 364 11.58 14.56 6.42
C ARG A 364 10.71 14.67 7.68
N LEU A 365 11.27 15.12 8.80
CA LEU A 365 10.51 15.35 10.02
C LEU A 365 9.46 16.44 9.83
N LEU A 366 9.79 17.53 9.14
CA LEU A 366 8.83 18.59 8.79
C LEU A 366 7.74 18.15 7.81
N THR A 367 7.97 17.07 7.05
CA THR A 367 6.93 16.46 6.23
C THR A 367 5.91 15.71 7.08
N LEU A 368 6.34 15.11 8.20
CA LEU A 368 5.45 14.42 9.15
C LEU A 368 4.76 15.42 10.10
N ASN A 369 5.51 16.40 10.57
CA ASN A 369 5.04 17.47 11.45
C ASN A 369 5.65 18.81 11.01
N PRO A 370 4.95 19.61 10.19
CA PRO A 370 5.43 20.91 9.71
C PRO A 370 5.78 21.91 10.83
N TYR A 371 5.36 21.63 12.06
CA TYR A 371 5.52 22.49 13.22
C TYR A 371 6.52 21.94 14.25
N ASP A 372 7.32 20.92 13.92
CA ASP A 372 8.35 20.43 14.84
C ASP A 372 9.49 21.46 14.97
N TRP A 373 9.44 22.26 16.03
CA TRP A 373 10.40 23.31 16.32
C TRP A 373 11.84 22.79 16.44
N ARG A 374 12.04 21.52 16.81
CA ARG A 374 13.37 20.91 16.95
C ARG A 374 13.98 20.68 15.57
N ALA A 375 13.20 20.24 14.58
CA ALA A 375 13.66 20.18 13.19
C ALA A 375 13.94 21.57 12.60
N LEU A 376 13.07 22.56 12.86
CA LEU A 376 13.31 23.93 12.41
C LEU A 376 14.60 24.51 13.03
N SER A 377 14.82 24.28 14.33
CA SER A 377 16.04 24.67 15.04
C SER A 377 17.27 23.95 14.48
N GLY A 378 17.15 22.65 14.19
CA GLY A 378 18.19 21.85 13.55
C GLY A 378 18.55 22.37 12.16
N LEU A 379 17.56 22.69 11.31
CA LEU A 379 17.82 23.31 10.01
C LEU A 379 18.54 24.65 10.14
N ALA A 380 18.11 25.51 11.07
CA ALA A 380 18.77 26.78 11.32
C ALA A 380 20.25 26.59 11.71
N SER A 381 20.55 25.60 12.56
CA SER A 381 21.90 25.24 12.99
C SER A 381 22.77 24.70 11.84
N VAL A 382 22.21 23.84 10.98
CA VAL A 382 22.91 23.34 9.80
C VAL A 382 23.13 24.43 8.76
N TYR A 383 22.19 25.36 8.60
CA TYR A 383 22.36 26.47 7.67
C TYR A 383 23.37 27.49 8.16
N SER A 384 23.44 27.74 9.47
CA SER A 384 24.41 28.68 10.04
C SER A 384 25.85 28.23 9.83
N THR A 385 26.10 26.94 9.95
CA THR A 385 27.43 26.33 9.69
C THR A 385 27.79 26.31 8.20
N SER A 386 26.81 26.31 7.28
CA SER A 386 27.04 26.12 5.83
C SER A 386 27.30 27.39 5.00
N ARG A 387 27.48 28.57 5.60
CA ARG A 387 27.54 29.89 4.91
C ARG A 387 26.30 30.25 4.06
N MET A 388 25.24 29.42 4.06
CA MET A 388 23.96 29.73 3.39
C MET A 388 23.02 30.61 4.24
N LEU A 389 23.53 31.13 5.36
CA LEU A 389 22.82 31.89 6.38
C LEU A 389 22.01 33.06 5.79
N ASN A 390 22.62 33.83 4.88
CA ASN A 390 21.99 35.01 4.27
C ASN A 390 20.74 34.67 3.42
N HIS A 391 20.63 33.44 2.91
CA HIS A 391 19.50 33.06 2.09
C HIS A 391 18.31 32.55 2.93
N TRP A 392 18.62 31.90 4.07
CA TRP A 392 17.63 31.17 4.86
C TRP A 392 17.16 31.91 6.11
N ALA A 393 17.99 32.79 6.68
CA ALA A 393 17.64 33.52 7.90
C ALA A 393 16.31 34.30 7.81
N PRO A 394 16.00 35.03 6.71
CA PRO A 394 14.71 35.72 6.62
C PRO A 394 13.51 34.77 6.60
N ARG A 395 13.63 33.62 5.92
CA ARG A 395 12.54 32.64 5.79
C ARG A 395 12.30 31.85 7.06
N ILE A 396 13.40 31.45 7.70
CA ILE A 396 13.36 30.79 8.99
C ILE A 396 12.78 31.77 10.03
N GLY A 397 13.20 33.04 10.01
CA GLY A 397 12.64 34.11 10.83
C GLY A 397 11.14 34.33 10.58
N GLU A 398 10.68 34.28 9.34
CA GLU A 398 9.25 34.41 9.00
C GLU A 398 8.43 33.22 9.51
N VAL A 399 8.90 31.98 9.29
CA VAL A 399 8.28 30.78 9.84
C VAL A 399 8.27 30.84 11.36
N PHE A 400 9.38 31.24 12.00
CA PHE A 400 9.42 31.40 13.45
C PHE A 400 8.52 32.51 13.95
N SER A 401 8.43 33.67 13.31
CA SER A 401 7.51 34.75 13.69
C SER A 401 6.04 34.33 13.57
N THR A 402 5.75 33.43 12.64
CA THR A 402 4.42 32.86 12.45
C THR A 402 4.11 31.82 13.53
N LEU A 403 5.13 31.15 14.08
CA LEU A 403 5.01 30.09 15.10
C LEU A 403 5.26 30.57 16.53
N SER A 404 5.97 31.66 16.75
CA SER A 404 6.40 32.16 18.06
C SER A 404 5.24 32.73 18.88
N SER A 405 4.10 33.02 18.25
CA SER A 405 2.85 33.33 18.97
C SER A 405 2.25 32.14 19.74
N VAL A 406 2.86 30.94 19.67
CA VAL A 406 2.23 29.66 20.09
C VAL A 406 3.01 28.91 21.19
N HIS A 407 4.20 29.35 21.59
CA HIS A 407 5.05 28.58 22.51
C HIS A 407 5.31 29.29 23.84
N SER A 408 5.54 28.51 24.91
CA SER A 408 5.89 29.03 26.23
C SER A 408 7.12 29.94 26.15
N SER A 409 7.22 30.91 27.05
CA SER A 409 8.34 31.84 27.13
C SER A 409 9.70 31.14 27.11
N GLU A 410 9.80 29.94 27.69
CA GLU A 410 11.04 29.15 27.70
C GLU A 410 11.53 28.71 26.30
N ILE A 411 10.59 28.39 25.39
CA ILE A 411 10.93 28.03 24.00
C ILE A 411 11.28 29.29 23.21
N GLN A 412 10.56 30.39 23.44
CA GLN A 412 10.89 31.69 22.87
C GLN A 412 12.30 32.13 23.30
N ASP A 413 12.66 31.97 24.57
CA ASP A 413 13.97 32.38 25.10
C ASP A 413 15.11 31.55 24.48
N LYS A 414 14.96 30.22 24.38
CA LYS A 414 15.97 29.35 23.75
C LYS A 414 16.14 29.61 22.25
N LEU A 415 15.06 29.97 21.56
CA LEU A 415 15.08 30.30 20.13
C LEU A 415 15.64 31.72 19.89
N CYS A 416 15.22 32.71 20.68
CA CYS A 416 15.74 34.08 20.63
C CYS A 416 17.22 34.13 20.98
N LEU A 417 17.70 33.37 21.97
CA LEU A 417 19.13 33.29 22.30
C LEU A 417 19.97 32.80 21.11
N LYS A 418 19.55 31.72 20.44
CA LYS A 418 20.27 31.22 19.25
C LYS A 418 20.17 32.17 18.06
N PHE A 419 19.02 32.80 17.84
CA PHE A 419 18.83 33.70 16.70
C PHE A 419 19.52 35.05 16.89
N ASN A 420 19.51 35.60 18.11
CA ASN A 420 20.21 36.84 18.47
C ASN A 420 21.73 36.67 18.40
N LEU A 421 22.26 35.51 18.83
CA LEU A 421 23.68 35.17 18.66
C LEU A 421 24.09 35.06 17.17
N ILE A 422 23.15 34.77 16.28
CA ILE A 422 23.36 34.69 14.83
C ILE A 422 23.17 36.05 14.16
N SER A 423 22.26 36.91 14.63
CA SER A 423 22.00 38.23 14.06
C SER A 423 23.00 39.31 14.52
N ASP A 424 23.53 39.21 15.74
CA ASP A 424 24.52 40.17 16.27
C ASP A 424 25.88 40.07 15.56
N ALA A 425 26.13 39.00 14.81
CA ALA A 425 27.38 38.83 14.06
C ALA A 425 27.44 39.65 12.76
N ASP A 426 26.33 40.14 12.19
CA ASP A 426 26.37 40.80 10.87
C ASP A 426 25.27 41.86 10.56
N TYR A 427 24.27 42.09 11.43
CA TYR A 427 23.11 42.94 11.06
C TYR A 427 22.99 44.25 11.86
N LYS A 428 23.89 45.20 11.60
CA LYS A 428 23.64 46.64 11.84
C LYS A 428 23.52 47.39 10.52
N THR A 429 22.32 47.43 9.95
CA THR A 429 21.91 48.49 9.00
C THR A 429 20.39 48.59 8.89
N SER A 430 19.84 49.58 9.60
CA SER A 430 18.75 50.49 9.25
C SER A 430 17.58 50.01 8.37
N ILE A 431 16.39 49.83 8.97
CA ILE A 431 15.11 50.05 8.28
C ILE A 431 14.28 51.00 9.16
N ARG A 432 14.17 52.27 8.73
CA ARG A 432 13.13 53.20 9.17
C ARG A 432 11.90 52.94 8.31
N ILE A 433 10.76 52.64 8.94
CA ILE A 433 9.46 52.57 8.28
C ILE A 433 8.85 53.97 8.40
N GLU A 434 8.68 54.65 7.26
CA GLU A 434 7.88 55.87 7.17
C GLU A 434 6.40 55.49 7.03
N GLU A 435 5.56 55.99 7.92
CA GLU A 435 4.11 55.87 7.88
C GLU A 435 3.53 56.79 6.79
N THR A 436 2.92 56.23 5.75
CA THR A 436 2.20 57.00 4.72
C THR A 436 0.74 57.23 5.12
N SER A 437 0.29 58.48 4.98
CA SER A 437 -1.03 59.02 5.31
C SER A 437 -2.19 58.46 4.47
N PRO A 438 -3.47 58.59 4.91
CA PRO A 438 -4.62 58.02 4.21
C PRO A 438 -5.10 58.86 3.01
N LEU A 439 -5.46 58.17 1.92
CA LEU A 439 -6.06 58.74 0.69
C LEU A 439 -7.59 58.98 0.84
N PRO A 440 -8.19 59.86 -0.01
CA PRO A 440 -9.48 60.47 0.24
C PRO A 440 -10.68 59.58 -0.11
N SER A 441 -11.78 59.80 0.62
CA SER A 441 -13.05 59.09 0.44
C SER A 441 -13.82 59.61 -0.79
N VAL A 442 -14.07 58.72 -1.75
CA VAL A 442 -15.02 58.95 -2.84
C VAL A 442 -16.24 58.05 -2.61
N ARG A 443 -17.42 58.65 -2.48
CA ARG A 443 -18.70 57.92 -2.38
C ARG A 443 -19.28 57.68 -3.78
N PRO A 444 -19.67 56.45 -4.17
CA PRO A 444 -20.51 56.23 -5.35
C PRO A 444 -22.00 56.28 -4.98
N SER A 445 -22.79 56.99 -5.78
CA SER A 445 -24.25 56.97 -5.77
C SER A 445 -24.78 55.71 -6.46
N TRP A 446 -25.73 55.02 -5.82
CA TRP A 446 -26.35 53.80 -6.36
C TRP A 446 -27.77 54.11 -6.86
N SER A 447 -28.08 53.76 -8.10
CA SER A 447 -29.46 53.62 -8.59
C SER A 447 -29.78 52.13 -8.74
N ILE A 448 -30.84 51.68 -8.06
CA ILE A 448 -31.27 50.27 -8.02
C ILE A 448 -32.22 50.02 -9.20
N GLY A 449 -31.74 49.29 -10.21
CA GLY A 449 -32.56 48.71 -11.27
C GLY A 449 -33.36 47.50 -10.77
N ARG A 450 -34.58 47.33 -11.31
CA ARG A 450 -35.64 46.38 -10.90
C ARG A 450 -35.20 44.88 -10.87
N PRO A 451 -35.86 44.04 -10.06
CA PRO A 451 -35.45 42.66 -9.83
C PRO A 451 -35.84 41.71 -10.97
N ILE A 452 -34.85 40.99 -11.51
CA ILE A 452 -35.04 39.84 -12.41
C ILE A 452 -35.20 38.56 -11.57
N LYS A 453 -36.12 37.67 -11.98
CA LYS A 453 -36.52 36.42 -11.29
C LYS A 453 -35.44 35.32 -11.32
N ALA A 454 -35.54 34.39 -10.38
CA ALA A 454 -34.49 33.46 -9.94
C ALA A 454 -34.25 32.24 -10.86
N SER A 455 -33.05 32.20 -11.44
CA SER A 455 -32.24 31.01 -11.73
C SER A 455 -30.79 31.45 -11.53
N GLY A 456 -30.13 30.99 -10.47
CA GLY A 456 -28.84 31.48 -9.91
C GLY A 456 -28.22 32.73 -10.55
N LYS A 457 -28.35 33.89 -9.89
CA LYS A 457 -27.80 35.17 -10.39
C LYS A 457 -26.26 35.19 -10.28
N PHE A 458 -25.60 34.72 -11.33
CA PHE A 458 -24.23 35.13 -11.61
C PHE A 458 -24.31 36.46 -12.37
N SER A 459 -23.55 37.46 -11.96
CA SER A 459 -23.26 38.61 -12.81
C SER A 459 -21.81 38.51 -13.25
N GLU A 460 -21.56 38.62 -14.54
CA GLU A 460 -20.20 38.82 -15.03
C GLU A 460 -19.62 40.05 -14.32
N ILE A 461 -18.38 39.90 -13.85
CA ILE A 461 -17.65 41.01 -13.24
C ILE A 461 -17.34 41.97 -14.36
N ASP A 462 -18.12 43.05 -14.42
CA ASP A 462 -17.86 44.17 -15.30
C ASP A 462 -16.43 44.70 -15.03
N PRO A 463 -15.52 44.63 -16.02
CA PRO A 463 -14.16 45.15 -15.89
C PRO A 463 -14.13 46.65 -15.54
N GLU A 464 -15.16 47.42 -15.89
CA GLU A 464 -15.25 48.83 -15.51
C GLU A 464 -15.53 49.00 -14.01
N ARG A 465 -16.29 48.07 -13.42
CA ARG A 465 -16.67 48.11 -12.00
C ARG A 465 -15.58 47.53 -11.09
N PHE A 466 -14.85 46.52 -11.57
CA PHE A 466 -13.75 45.88 -10.83
C PHE A 466 -12.47 45.81 -11.66
N PRO A 467 -11.91 46.96 -12.08
CA PRO A 467 -10.78 47.01 -13.02
C PRO A 467 -9.54 46.31 -12.47
N ARG A 468 -9.31 46.38 -11.16
CA ARG A 468 -8.19 45.70 -10.51
C ARG A 468 -8.32 44.18 -10.58
N VAL A 469 -9.50 43.63 -10.32
CA VAL A 469 -9.76 42.18 -10.37
C VAL A 469 -9.54 41.66 -11.79
N ALA A 470 -10.15 42.33 -12.78
CA ALA A 470 -9.98 41.97 -14.18
C ALA A 470 -8.52 42.05 -14.63
N HIS A 471 -7.81 43.12 -14.24
CA HIS A 471 -6.39 43.29 -14.56
C HIS A 471 -5.53 42.16 -13.98
N ILE A 472 -5.71 41.80 -12.70
CA ILE A 472 -4.96 40.73 -12.04
C ILE A 472 -5.22 39.39 -12.75
N VAL A 473 -6.48 39.03 -12.99
CA VAL A 473 -6.83 37.77 -13.65
C VAL A 473 -6.22 37.70 -15.04
N ASN A 474 -6.31 38.78 -15.83
CA ASN A 474 -5.74 38.84 -17.16
C ASN A 474 -4.21 38.63 -17.15
N ARG A 475 -3.52 39.32 -16.25
CA ARG A 475 -2.05 39.24 -16.13
C ARG A 475 -1.59 37.86 -15.67
N VAL A 476 -2.23 37.32 -14.64
CA VAL A 476 -1.89 35.98 -14.12
C VAL A 476 -2.17 34.90 -15.18
N ALA A 477 -3.32 34.97 -15.87
CA ALA A 477 -3.68 34.00 -16.90
C ALA A 477 -2.68 34.02 -18.07
N ARG A 478 -2.38 35.20 -18.63
CA ARG A 478 -1.51 35.32 -19.81
C ARG A 478 -0.03 35.18 -19.48
N ASP A 479 0.44 35.94 -18.51
CA ASP A 479 1.88 36.16 -18.32
C ASP A 479 2.50 35.08 -17.41
N LEU A 480 1.73 34.61 -16.41
CA LEU A 480 2.22 33.58 -15.49
C LEU A 480 1.86 32.16 -15.97
N ILE A 481 0.62 31.96 -16.43
CA ILE A 481 0.08 30.62 -16.67
C ILE A 481 0.13 30.23 -18.15
N GLY A 482 0.04 31.20 -19.05
CA GLY A 482 0.04 30.99 -20.50
C GLY A 482 -1.28 30.44 -21.02
N ILE A 483 -2.40 30.88 -20.46
CA ILE A 483 -3.76 30.58 -20.95
C ILE A 483 -4.51 31.86 -21.31
N GLU A 484 -5.54 31.73 -22.16
CA GLU A 484 -6.46 32.84 -22.36
C GLU A 484 -7.20 33.15 -21.04
N PRO A 485 -7.35 34.43 -20.66
CA PRO A 485 -8.07 34.79 -19.44
C PRO A 485 -9.51 34.28 -19.48
N PRO A 486 -9.95 33.51 -18.47
CA PRO A 486 -11.34 33.11 -18.38
C PRO A 486 -12.21 34.31 -18.03
N ALA A 487 -13.49 34.23 -18.39
CA ALA A 487 -14.49 35.19 -17.91
C ALA A 487 -14.58 35.12 -16.38
N VAL A 488 -14.78 36.28 -15.75
CA VAL A 488 -14.84 36.39 -14.28
C VAL A 488 -16.28 36.70 -13.87
N TYR A 489 -16.81 35.96 -12.90
CA TYR A 489 -18.19 36.10 -12.44
C TYR A 489 -18.23 36.37 -10.94
N SER A 490 -19.07 37.30 -10.50
CA SER A 490 -19.38 37.48 -9.09
C SER A 490 -20.59 36.64 -8.70
N LEU A 491 -20.43 35.89 -7.63
CA LEU A 491 -21.46 35.07 -7.00
C LEU A 491 -22.12 35.86 -5.87
N TYR A 492 -23.42 36.14 -5.99
CA TYR A 492 -24.21 36.73 -4.91
C TYR A 492 -24.66 35.71 -3.84
N SER A 493 -24.18 34.46 -3.92
CA SER A 493 -24.46 33.43 -2.92
C SER A 493 -23.63 33.62 -1.66
N GLU A 494 -24.14 33.12 -0.53
CA GLU A 494 -23.39 32.99 0.72
C GLU A 494 -22.26 31.95 0.65
N GLU A 495 -22.18 31.15 -0.42
CA GLU A 495 -21.05 30.25 -0.66
C GLU A 495 -19.73 31.04 -0.61
N SER A 496 -18.80 30.65 0.26
CA SER A 496 -17.43 31.16 0.22
C SER A 496 -16.66 30.53 -0.92
N GLY A 497 -15.82 31.34 -1.57
CA GLY A 497 -14.73 30.83 -2.38
C GLY A 497 -14.42 31.65 -3.63
N VAL A 498 -13.27 31.30 -4.19
CA VAL A 498 -12.90 31.58 -5.57
C VAL A 498 -12.81 30.21 -6.23
N SER A 499 -13.66 29.93 -7.22
CA SER A 499 -13.73 28.61 -7.86
C SER A 499 -13.70 28.71 -9.38
N ALA A 500 -12.93 27.84 -10.01
CA ALA A 500 -13.05 27.57 -11.43
C ALA A 500 -14.25 26.65 -11.66
N ARG A 501 -15.22 27.06 -12.48
CA ARG A 501 -16.34 26.19 -12.89
C ARG A 501 -16.53 26.25 -14.40
N GLU A 502 -17.23 25.24 -14.93
CA GLU A 502 -17.48 25.10 -16.36
C GLU A 502 -18.97 24.91 -16.66
N PRO A 503 -19.73 26.00 -16.82
CA PRO A 503 -21.11 25.90 -17.30
C PRO A 503 -21.18 25.76 -18.83
N SER A 504 -20.25 26.40 -19.55
CA SER A 504 -20.17 26.47 -21.02
C SER A 504 -18.77 26.87 -21.54
N GLY A 505 -17.80 26.94 -20.63
CA GLY A 505 -16.43 27.42 -20.78
C GLY A 505 -15.85 27.63 -19.37
N PHE A 506 -14.52 27.65 -19.23
CA PHE A 506 -13.91 27.88 -17.92
C PHE A 506 -14.13 29.33 -17.49
N GLY A 507 -14.77 29.52 -16.34
CA GLY A 507 -14.97 30.82 -15.70
C GLY A 507 -14.38 30.84 -14.30
N LEU A 508 -13.89 32.01 -13.86
CA LEU A 508 -13.46 32.25 -12.49
C LEU A 508 -14.60 32.88 -11.69
N PHE A 509 -15.14 32.16 -10.71
CA PHE A 509 -16.26 32.60 -9.89
C PHE A 509 -15.76 33.08 -8.53
N ILE A 510 -16.05 34.33 -8.18
CA ILE A 510 -15.64 34.96 -6.93
C ILE A 510 -16.89 35.29 -6.10
N ALA A 511 -16.98 34.76 -4.88
CA ALA A 511 -18.08 35.10 -3.98
C ALA A 511 -18.05 36.58 -3.56
N TRP A 512 -19.22 37.21 -3.49
CA TRP A 512 -19.38 38.62 -3.09
C TRP A 512 -18.68 38.98 -1.77
N PRO A 513 -18.71 38.14 -0.71
CA PRO A 513 -18.00 38.43 0.53
C PRO A 513 -16.50 38.64 0.40
N HIS A 514 -15.89 38.17 -0.70
CA HIS A 514 -14.47 38.35 -0.96
C HIS A 514 -14.12 39.68 -1.63
N LEU A 515 -15.10 40.35 -2.24
CA LEU A 515 -14.93 41.62 -2.96
C LEU A 515 -15.35 42.85 -2.14
N SER A 516 -16.09 42.65 -1.05
CA SER A 516 -16.63 43.72 -0.21
C SER A 516 -15.77 43.93 1.04
N PHE A 517 -15.14 45.10 1.19
CA PHE A 517 -14.30 45.44 2.35
C PHE A 517 -15.03 45.45 3.70
N LYS A 518 -16.37 45.43 3.69
CA LYS A 518 -17.20 45.36 4.90
C LYS A 518 -17.33 43.95 5.44
N GLU A 519 -17.01 42.95 4.64
CA GLU A 519 -17.19 41.55 4.96
C GLU A 519 -15.92 40.99 5.62
N GLN A 520 -16.08 40.15 6.64
CA GLN A 520 -14.94 39.54 7.34
C GLN A 520 -14.06 38.67 6.41
N ARG A 521 -14.65 38.17 5.33
CA ARG A 521 -14.00 37.34 4.31
C ARG A 521 -13.41 38.16 3.15
N TYR A 522 -13.37 39.48 3.25
CA TYR A 522 -12.73 40.32 2.24
C TYR A 522 -11.30 39.87 1.94
N LEU A 523 -10.95 39.74 0.66
CA LEU A 523 -9.61 39.37 0.25
C LEU A 523 -8.76 40.63 0.00
N THR A 524 -7.60 40.70 0.63
CA THR A 524 -6.57 41.67 0.26
C THR A 524 -6.05 41.35 -1.15
N LEU A 525 -5.31 42.30 -1.75
CA LEU A 525 -4.71 42.10 -3.06
C LEU A 525 -3.87 40.82 -3.16
N ARG A 526 -3.04 40.55 -2.15
CA ARG A 526 -2.16 39.37 -2.11
C ARG A 526 -2.93 38.07 -1.89
N GLU A 527 -3.96 38.10 -1.05
CA GLU A 527 -4.86 36.96 -0.83
C GLU A 527 -5.64 36.62 -2.10
N PHE A 528 -6.14 37.64 -2.80
CA PHE A 528 -6.82 37.47 -4.08
C PHE A 528 -5.87 36.93 -5.16
N LEU A 529 -4.66 37.48 -5.26
CA LEU A 529 -3.63 37.02 -6.20
C LEU A 529 -3.27 35.55 -5.97
N PHE A 530 -3.13 35.13 -4.71
CA PHE A 530 -2.91 33.72 -4.33
C PHE A 530 -4.03 32.82 -4.87
N LEU A 531 -5.29 33.16 -4.61
CA LEU A 531 -6.44 32.35 -5.01
C LEU A 531 -6.65 32.36 -6.53
N ALA A 532 -6.52 33.51 -7.18
CA ALA A 532 -6.70 33.64 -8.62
C ALA A 532 -5.65 32.80 -9.38
N ALA A 533 -4.37 32.89 -9.02
CA ALA A 533 -3.32 32.09 -9.63
C ALA A 533 -3.52 30.59 -9.43
N GLY A 534 -3.90 30.16 -8.21
CA GLY A 534 -4.21 28.76 -7.95
C GLY A 534 -5.38 28.24 -8.81
N GLN A 535 -6.50 28.97 -8.85
CA GLN A 535 -7.67 28.54 -9.64
C GLN A 535 -7.39 28.52 -11.15
N LEU A 536 -6.59 29.47 -11.66
CA LEU A 536 -6.21 29.48 -13.07
C LEU A 536 -5.28 28.29 -13.44
N GLU A 537 -4.44 27.82 -12.51
CA GLU A 537 -3.65 26.59 -12.72
C GLU A 537 -4.51 25.33 -12.76
N LEU A 538 -5.58 25.29 -11.96
CA LEU A 538 -6.57 24.21 -12.05
C LEU A 538 -7.27 24.22 -13.41
N ILE A 539 -7.66 25.41 -13.92
CA ILE A 539 -8.23 25.56 -15.26
C ILE A 539 -7.26 25.04 -16.33
N LYS A 540 -5.99 25.45 -16.29
CA LYS A 540 -4.97 24.99 -17.22
C LYS A 540 -4.78 23.48 -17.17
N SER A 541 -4.67 22.91 -15.97
CA SER A 541 -4.51 21.47 -15.78
C SER A 541 -5.68 20.69 -16.39
N GLU A 542 -6.90 21.19 -16.25
CA GLU A 542 -8.09 20.58 -16.81
C GLU A 542 -8.18 20.72 -18.34
N LEU A 543 -7.77 21.88 -18.89
CA LEU A 543 -7.62 22.06 -20.34
C LEU A 543 -6.63 21.07 -20.95
N LEU A 544 -5.45 20.92 -20.33
CA LEU A 544 -4.43 19.96 -20.78
C LEU A 544 -4.92 18.51 -20.70
N ARG A 545 -5.68 18.17 -19.65
CA ARG A 545 -6.29 16.84 -19.50
C ARG A 545 -7.23 16.54 -20.67
N ARG A 546 -8.06 17.49 -21.06
CA ARG A 546 -9.01 17.35 -22.18
C ARG A 546 -8.34 17.20 -23.52
N ASP A 547 -7.26 17.94 -23.75
CA ASP A 547 -6.50 17.82 -24.99
C ASP A 547 -5.83 16.44 -25.09
N GLN A 548 -5.32 15.91 -23.97
CA GLN A 548 -4.83 14.53 -23.90
C GLN A 548 -5.95 13.51 -24.14
N GLU A 549 -7.14 13.73 -23.60
CA GLU A 549 -8.29 12.84 -23.79
C GLU A 549 -8.78 12.84 -25.24
N ARG A 550 -8.92 14.00 -25.88
CA ARG A 550 -9.23 14.13 -27.31
C ARG A 550 -8.16 13.45 -28.17
N GLY A 551 -6.89 13.64 -27.82
CA GLY A 551 -5.76 12.95 -28.45
C GLY A 551 -5.83 11.42 -28.29
N ASN A 552 -6.29 10.94 -27.14
CA ASN A 552 -6.42 9.51 -26.86
C ASN A 552 -7.71 8.89 -27.42
N GLU A 553 -8.80 9.63 -27.54
CA GLU A 553 -10.02 9.17 -28.22
C GLU A 553 -9.76 8.85 -29.69
N SER A 554 -8.87 9.61 -30.33
CA SER A 554 -8.38 9.27 -31.67
C SER A 554 -7.61 7.94 -31.71
N LYS A 555 -6.99 7.53 -30.58
CA LYS A 555 -6.20 6.29 -30.44
C LYS A 555 -6.98 5.11 -29.84
N LYS A 556 -8.10 5.34 -29.16
CA LYS A 556 -8.94 4.32 -28.48
C LYS A 556 -9.67 3.36 -29.42
N LYS A 557 -9.44 3.43 -30.74
CA LYS A 557 -9.71 2.30 -31.65
C LYS A 557 -8.81 1.08 -31.39
N ALA A 558 -7.81 1.17 -30.52
CA ALA A 558 -6.94 0.05 -30.14
C ALA A 558 -7.11 -0.39 -28.66
N GLY A 559 -7.83 -1.50 -28.44
CA GLY A 559 -7.59 -2.46 -27.35
C GLY A 559 -8.18 -2.18 -25.93
N PRO A 560 -8.79 -3.20 -25.26
CA PRO A 560 -9.48 -3.04 -23.97
C PRO A 560 -8.54 -3.24 -22.75
N LEU A 561 -7.54 -2.37 -22.57
CA LEU A 561 -6.62 -2.43 -21.42
C LEU A 561 -7.16 -1.72 -20.14
N SER A 562 -8.28 -1.00 -20.21
CA SER A 562 -8.81 -0.24 -19.06
C SER A 562 -9.61 -1.07 -18.03
N ARG A 563 -9.55 -2.40 -18.06
CA ARG A 563 -10.39 -3.28 -17.20
C ARG A 563 -9.70 -3.84 -15.96
N PHE A 564 -8.47 -3.43 -15.64
CA PHE A 564 -7.65 -4.12 -14.65
C PHE A 564 -7.61 -3.52 -13.24
N PHE A 565 -8.20 -2.34 -12.97
CA PHE A 565 -8.21 -1.78 -11.61
C PHE A 565 -9.50 -2.13 -10.85
N ALA A 566 -9.35 -2.50 -9.59
CA ALA A 566 -10.48 -2.64 -8.68
C ALA A 566 -11.07 -1.24 -8.38
N PRO A 567 -12.40 -1.09 -8.22
CA PRO A 567 -13.05 0.22 -8.00
C PRO A 567 -12.49 1.04 -6.82
N SER A 568 -11.93 0.38 -5.80
CA SER A 568 -11.30 1.02 -4.64
C SER A 568 -9.93 1.64 -4.95
N GLU A 569 -9.17 1.07 -5.88
CA GLU A 569 -7.86 1.58 -6.28
C GLU A 569 -7.99 2.80 -7.18
N GLU A 570 -8.96 2.78 -8.10
CA GLU A 570 -9.26 3.92 -8.99
C GLU A 570 -9.68 5.15 -8.18
N ARG A 571 -10.53 4.96 -7.15
CA ARG A 571 -10.90 6.04 -6.22
C ARG A 571 -9.69 6.62 -5.48
N ARG A 572 -8.82 5.77 -4.91
CA ARG A 572 -7.59 6.21 -4.23
C ARG A 572 -6.62 6.92 -5.17
N LEU A 573 -6.59 6.55 -6.45
CA LEU A 573 -5.76 7.20 -7.46
C LEU A 573 -6.34 8.57 -7.84
N MET A 574 -7.66 8.68 -8.02
CA MET A 574 -8.34 9.95 -8.28
C MET A 574 -8.16 10.92 -7.11
N GLU A 575 -8.35 10.44 -5.87
CA GLU A 575 -8.12 11.25 -4.66
C GLU A 575 -6.67 11.76 -4.61
N ARG A 576 -5.67 10.90 -4.87
CA ARG A 576 -4.26 11.32 -4.92
C ARG A 576 -3.98 12.38 -5.99
N ARG A 577 -4.53 12.22 -7.20
CA ARG A 577 -4.37 13.20 -8.29
C ARG A 577 -5.03 14.53 -7.96
N MET A 578 -6.21 14.49 -7.35
CA MET A 578 -6.92 15.69 -6.90
C MET A 578 -6.08 16.47 -5.90
N TRP A 579 -5.53 15.80 -4.87
CA TRP A 579 -4.66 16.45 -3.89
C TRP A 579 -3.38 17.00 -4.52
N GLN A 580 -2.75 16.26 -5.44
CA GLN A 580 -1.58 16.76 -6.18
C GLN A 580 -1.89 18.03 -6.98
N SER A 581 -3.06 18.08 -7.64
CA SER A 581 -3.52 19.25 -8.38
C SER A 581 -3.77 20.45 -7.47
N ILE A 582 -4.42 20.24 -6.32
CA ILE A 582 -4.64 21.28 -5.31
C ILE A 582 -3.31 21.82 -4.78
N ALA A 583 -2.35 20.95 -4.45
CA ALA A 583 -1.03 21.39 -4.00
C ALA A 583 -0.27 22.16 -5.08
N ALA A 584 -0.33 21.73 -6.35
CA ALA A 584 0.30 22.46 -7.45
C ALA A 584 -0.31 23.88 -7.61
N SER A 585 -1.63 23.98 -7.53
CA SER A 585 -2.38 25.24 -7.51
C SER A 585 -1.95 26.14 -6.35
N ASP A 586 -1.92 25.62 -5.13
CA ASP A 586 -1.52 26.38 -3.93
C ASP A 586 -0.07 26.87 -4.04
N ARG A 587 0.84 26.04 -4.56
CA ARG A 587 2.25 26.42 -4.79
C ARG A 587 2.37 27.54 -5.82
N LEU A 588 1.61 27.48 -6.92
CA LEU A 588 1.60 28.57 -7.90
C LEU A 588 1.00 29.86 -7.30
N GLY A 589 -0.07 29.73 -6.52
CA GLY A 589 -0.65 30.83 -5.76
C GLY A 589 0.39 31.50 -4.87
N LEU A 590 1.15 30.72 -4.11
CA LEU A 590 2.21 31.21 -3.23
C LEU A 590 3.33 31.86 -4.02
N LEU A 591 3.73 31.25 -5.14
CA LEU A 591 4.70 31.82 -6.06
C LEU A 591 4.23 33.14 -6.67
N ALA A 592 2.92 33.37 -6.84
CA ALA A 592 2.38 34.61 -7.37
C ALA A 592 2.35 35.70 -6.29
N CYS A 593 1.79 35.42 -5.11
CA CYS A 593 1.66 36.40 -4.04
C CYS A 593 2.97 36.67 -3.27
N ASN A 594 3.87 35.68 -3.19
CA ASN A 594 5.13 35.71 -2.44
C ASN A 594 4.97 36.24 -1.01
N ASP A 595 3.91 35.79 -0.35
CA ASP A 595 3.57 36.16 1.01
C ASP A 595 2.84 34.97 1.64
N LEU A 596 3.57 34.20 2.45
CA LEU A 596 3.07 32.99 3.08
C LEU A 596 1.89 33.30 4.02
N LYS A 597 1.95 34.43 4.75
CA LYS A 597 0.88 34.85 5.65
C LYS A 597 -0.41 35.16 4.88
N SER A 598 -0.29 35.89 3.77
CA SER A 598 -1.44 36.16 2.89
C SER A 598 -1.99 34.88 2.27
N ALA A 599 -1.14 33.93 1.84
CA ALA A 599 -1.59 32.65 1.32
C ALA A 599 -2.38 31.84 2.36
N ILE A 600 -1.88 31.74 3.59
CA ILE A 600 -2.55 31.04 4.70
C ILE A 600 -3.88 31.72 5.03
N SER A 601 -3.89 33.05 5.17
CA SER A 601 -5.11 33.82 5.44
C SER A 601 -6.17 33.61 4.36
N ALA A 602 -5.76 33.61 3.08
CA ALA A 602 -6.65 33.35 1.96
C ALA A 602 -7.32 31.96 2.06
N LEU A 603 -6.56 30.92 2.42
CA LEU A 603 -7.10 29.56 2.61
C LEU A 603 -8.18 29.50 3.68
N PHE A 604 -7.98 30.17 4.82
CA PHE A 604 -9.01 30.23 5.85
C PHE A 604 -10.26 30.99 5.37
N LYS A 605 -10.09 32.13 4.68
CA LYS A 605 -11.22 32.94 4.19
C LYS A 605 -12.09 32.21 3.18
N VAL A 606 -11.50 31.36 2.33
CA VAL A 606 -12.27 30.56 1.35
C VAL A 606 -12.74 29.21 1.89
N SER A 607 -12.25 28.79 3.06
CA SER A 607 -12.68 27.54 3.66
C SER A 607 -14.19 27.58 3.98
N PRO A 608 -14.87 26.41 3.98
CA PRO A 608 -16.27 26.35 4.40
C PRO A 608 -16.44 26.59 5.92
N HIS A 609 -15.34 26.70 6.66
CA HIS A 609 -15.36 26.86 8.12
C HIS A 609 -15.79 28.28 8.53
N PRO A 610 -16.26 28.45 9.78
CA PRO A 610 -16.73 29.73 10.28
C PRO A 610 -15.64 30.81 10.21
N PRO A 611 -15.96 32.07 9.86
CA PRO A 611 -15.00 33.18 9.84
C PRO A 611 -14.21 33.33 11.15
N GLU A 612 -14.83 32.96 12.28
CA GLU A 612 -14.24 33.01 13.62
C GLU A 612 -12.98 32.14 13.75
N LEU A 613 -12.78 31.16 12.86
CA LEU A 613 -11.59 30.32 12.85
C LEU A 613 -10.31 31.14 12.66
N LEU A 614 -10.35 32.24 11.88
CA LEU A 614 -9.22 33.17 11.75
C LEU A 614 -8.91 33.88 13.07
N CYS A 615 -9.93 34.31 13.81
CA CYS A 615 -9.77 34.88 15.13
C CYS A 615 -9.14 33.87 16.09
N GLN A 616 -9.57 32.59 16.03
CA GLN A 616 -8.96 31.52 16.82
C GLN A 616 -7.50 31.29 16.48
N VAL A 617 -7.12 31.36 15.19
CA VAL A 617 -5.71 31.24 14.76
C VAL A 617 -4.87 32.40 15.30
N GLN A 618 -5.42 33.61 15.31
CA GLN A 618 -4.74 34.79 15.87
C GLN A 618 -4.58 34.70 17.38
N GLN A 619 -5.58 34.18 18.09
CA GLN A 619 -5.60 34.07 19.55
C GLN A 619 -4.77 32.90 20.07
N ASN A 620 -4.89 31.74 19.44
CA ASN A 620 -4.36 30.48 19.95
C ASN A 620 -3.15 29.96 19.16
N GLY A 621 -2.87 30.57 18.00
CA GLY A 621 -1.84 30.11 17.09
C GLY A 621 -2.33 29.13 16.03
N LEU A 622 -1.62 29.11 14.90
CA LEU A 622 -1.95 28.27 13.74
C LEU A 622 -1.88 26.77 14.06
N ALA A 623 -0.79 26.32 14.70
CA ALA A 623 -0.61 24.91 15.02
C ALA A 623 -1.68 24.40 16.00
N SER A 624 -1.98 25.18 17.05
CA SER A 624 -3.01 24.87 18.05
C SER A 624 -4.38 24.64 17.41
N VAL A 625 -4.79 25.53 16.50
CA VAL A 625 -6.06 25.38 15.78
C VAL A 625 -6.07 24.16 14.88
N LEU A 626 -5.02 23.94 14.08
CA LEU A 626 -4.96 22.83 13.13
C LEU A 626 -4.81 21.45 13.80
N ASP A 627 -4.30 21.39 15.03
CA ASP A 627 -4.16 20.15 15.80
C ASP A 627 -5.41 19.79 16.63
N GLN A 628 -6.46 20.61 16.60
CA GLN A 628 -7.73 20.27 17.25
C GLN A 628 -8.33 18.99 16.65
N ARG A 629 -8.80 18.10 17.51
CA ARG A 629 -9.37 16.79 17.15
C ARG A 629 -10.81 16.66 17.62
N ASP A 630 -11.61 15.93 16.86
CA ASP A 630 -12.95 15.49 17.26
C ASP A 630 -12.88 14.43 18.36
N SER A 631 -14.03 14.04 18.91
CA SER A 631 -14.14 12.99 19.94
C SER A 631 -13.65 11.61 19.47
N ARG A 632 -13.41 11.42 18.17
CA ARG A 632 -12.86 10.19 17.57
C ARG A 632 -11.35 10.31 17.31
N GLY A 633 -10.71 11.39 17.75
CA GLY A 633 -9.29 11.65 17.55
C GLY A 633 -8.91 12.07 16.13
N ARG A 634 -9.87 12.40 15.26
CA ARG A 634 -9.60 12.89 13.89
C ARG A 634 -9.44 14.41 13.91
N PHE A 635 -8.53 14.93 13.10
CA PHE A 635 -8.34 16.38 13.00
C PHE A 635 -9.60 17.08 12.47
N LEU A 636 -10.05 18.14 13.15
CA LEU A 636 -11.23 18.92 12.75
C LEU A 636 -11.02 19.61 11.40
N TYR A 637 -9.81 20.11 11.16
CA TYR A 637 -9.47 20.92 9.98
C TYR A 637 -8.42 20.21 9.10
N TRP A 638 -8.63 18.92 8.85
CA TRP A 638 -7.61 18.08 8.19
C TRP A 638 -7.16 18.64 6.82
N GLU A 639 -8.09 19.15 6.01
CA GLU A 639 -7.78 19.72 4.68
C GLU A 639 -6.90 20.96 4.80
N LEU A 640 -7.29 21.91 5.66
CA LEU A 640 -6.51 23.12 5.92
C LEU A 640 -5.12 22.75 6.44
N ARG A 641 -5.04 21.80 7.38
CA ARG A 641 -3.78 21.30 7.94
C ARG A 641 -2.85 20.77 6.85
N TRP A 642 -3.38 19.97 5.93
CA TRP A 642 -2.61 19.41 4.83
C TRP A 642 -2.14 20.48 3.84
N ARG A 643 -3.05 21.35 3.37
CA ARG A 643 -2.74 22.41 2.39
C ARG A 643 -1.73 23.42 2.93
N ILE A 644 -1.91 23.87 4.18
CA ILE A 644 -1.00 24.79 4.85
C ILE A 644 0.36 24.13 5.10
N GLY A 645 0.38 22.86 5.49
CA GLY A 645 1.62 22.09 5.63
C GLY A 645 2.42 22.02 4.33
N GLU A 646 1.76 21.72 3.21
CA GLU A 646 2.39 21.69 1.88
C GLU A 646 2.88 23.07 1.41
N LEU A 647 2.14 24.15 1.72
CA LEU A 647 2.58 25.52 1.45
C LEU A 647 3.85 25.90 2.22
N ILE A 648 3.87 25.62 3.53
CA ILE A 648 5.05 25.89 4.38
C ILE A 648 6.23 25.08 3.87
N ARG A 649 6.04 23.77 3.63
CA ARG A 649 7.07 22.87 3.10
C ARG A 649 7.64 23.37 1.78
N PHE A 650 6.79 23.83 0.88
CA PHE A 650 7.23 24.39 -0.39
C PHE A 650 7.97 25.72 -0.20
N TRP A 651 7.47 26.64 0.62
CA TRP A 651 8.14 27.92 0.94
C TRP A 651 9.57 27.73 1.44
N ILE A 652 9.77 26.74 2.32
CA ILE A 652 11.08 26.41 2.90
C ILE A 652 11.92 25.46 2.03
N SER A 653 11.47 25.12 0.82
CA SER A 653 12.21 24.24 -0.08
C SER A 653 13.30 25.01 -0.84
N GLU A 654 14.35 24.30 -1.24
CA GLU A 654 15.41 24.85 -2.12
C GLU A 654 14.86 25.25 -3.51
N GLU A 655 13.73 24.69 -3.92
CA GLU A 655 13.08 24.96 -5.22
C GLU A 655 12.35 26.31 -5.25
N TYR A 656 11.87 26.80 -4.12
CA TYR A 656 11.04 28.01 -4.07
C TYR A 656 11.76 29.25 -4.56
N ALA A 657 13.00 29.50 -4.09
CA ALA A 657 13.74 30.71 -4.44
C ALA A 657 14.04 30.83 -5.94
N PRO A 658 14.59 29.79 -6.60
CA PRO A 658 14.82 29.81 -8.04
C PRO A 658 13.53 30.01 -8.85
N LEU A 659 12.44 29.34 -8.46
CA LEU A 659 11.15 29.49 -9.15
C LEU A 659 10.59 30.91 -9.02
N ARG A 660 10.61 31.48 -7.81
CA ARG A 660 10.16 32.85 -7.59
C ARG A 660 11.03 33.85 -8.35
N GLN A 661 12.35 33.64 -8.40
CA GLN A 661 13.25 34.50 -9.15
C GLN A 661 12.95 34.46 -10.65
N ARG A 662 12.63 33.28 -11.22
CA ARG A 662 12.21 33.15 -12.62
C ARG A 662 10.93 33.94 -12.90
N ILE A 663 9.91 33.80 -12.05
CA ILE A 663 8.65 34.55 -12.17
C ILE A 663 8.89 36.06 -12.07
N THR A 664 9.76 36.48 -11.15
CA THR A 664 10.07 37.92 -10.97
C THR A 664 10.87 38.50 -12.14
N ARG A 665 11.67 37.67 -12.83
CA ARG A 665 12.46 38.07 -14.01
C ARG A 665 11.63 38.11 -15.29
N SER A 666 10.77 37.11 -15.50
CA SER A 666 9.85 37.07 -16.65
C SER A 666 8.83 38.21 -16.57
N SER A 667 8.60 38.73 -15.37
CA SER A 667 7.57 39.70 -15.09
C SER A 667 8.16 41.01 -14.59
N SER A 668 9.08 41.60 -15.37
CA SER A 668 9.62 42.95 -15.10
C SER A 668 8.52 43.97 -14.80
N GLU A 669 7.32 43.75 -15.35
CA GLU A 669 6.12 44.55 -15.15
C GLU A 669 5.21 44.09 -13.98
N LEU A 670 5.28 42.85 -13.46
CA LEU A 670 4.54 42.47 -12.22
C LEU A 670 5.13 43.17 -10.98
N LYS A 671 6.37 43.67 -11.08
CA LYS A 671 6.97 44.51 -10.04
C LYS A 671 6.19 45.81 -9.80
N GLU A 672 5.43 46.30 -10.79
CA GLU A 672 4.59 47.49 -10.64
C GLU A 672 3.34 47.26 -9.77
N LEU A 673 2.95 46.00 -9.52
CA LEU A 673 1.85 45.64 -8.63
C LEU A 673 2.27 45.49 -7.15
N ALA A 674 3.56 45.57 -6.85
CA ALA A 674 4.11 45.43 -5.49
C ALA A 674 4.10 46.71 -4.61
N PRO A 675 4.14 47.96 -5.13
CA PRO A 675 4.16 49.17 -4.30
C PRO A 675 2.77 49.80 -4.03
N VAL A 676 1.67 49.18 -4.47
CA VAL A 676 0.28 49.66 -4.28
C VAL A 676 -0.51 48.69 -3.40
#